data_AF-A0A1H1UC91-F1
#
_entry.id   AF-A0A1H1UC91-F1
#
_cell.length_a   1.000
_cell.length_b   1.000
_cell.length_c   1.000
_cell.angle_alpha   90.00
_cell.angle_beta   90.00
_cell.angle_gamma   90.00
#
_symmetry.space_group_name_H-M   'P 1'
#
loop_
_entity.id
_entity.type
_entity.pdbx_description
1 polymer ?
#
loop_
_entity_poly.entity_id
_entity_poly.type
_entity_poly.pdbx_seq_one_letter_code
_entity_poly.pdbx_strand_id
1 'polypeptide(L)'
;MSRRLLFDDLSAIRVPTAVTIDPDGTRVVYAVRGSDPQTDTNPSTLWSRSTTPDARPSRCTSGEADSDPQFSPDGSRILFLRSGDAGPQLWLITTDGTDERRLTEPDLFPYGVASATWSPDGSRIAVIAAVGVHSDPHAPLVADRIGYKADGAGYLGELRTQLFMIKADTGTVTRLTSSPYGVTAPAWSPDGTRIAYVTATDDPRSDITAEHVVEYLTVAERTLGGTRIGHATGVSGPLVWRPNGASVIAVGRPDVSIGHGLLIMLHLDVTKPDRILTESTDRNVMPGMPGYPGAGPVLSADGRSVLFCLRERGWSHLHRVSIVGRAKHPAVESLITDDHQVVSGLSVATSAAVAAVLITDQRSFGEVALIDLETGELTPLSALTADALPDIDLFTAEQRTFGIDDGQQVHGWLLRDPDHAQPGPLLLDIHGGPHNAWSGVADPAHLYHQVLAEQGWTILTLNPRGSDGYGEDFYRAVVGGWGSRDSADFLQPIDTLISEGVADPQRLAVTGYSYGGFSTCRLTADTDRFAAAVAGGLLCDFADFAGGSDIGALMTPLEVAGDQPLDRQGYAERSPIAQVSQVTTPTLILHGADDQRCPVNQAEQWFVALRSADVPTRLVTYPGASHLFIIDGRPSHRLDYNRRLVDWLQRYPSATTRPAGRVPAGLGSDHWQRRLDDLREHYQVPGAQFGVLELTDDGRELTRTVVGSGVLNATTGAAATPDALFQIGSITKVWTTVMIMQLVDEGKLDLDLPVRKILPELNVLDESVAAEVTTRHLLTHTSGIDGDLFTDTGRGDDAVRAYVDTLADAAQLHPLGKGWSYCNSGFVIAGRLIEVLREQTWDQVLRTKIIEPLGLKHCVTLPEEAIRYAAAIGHGVTPDGAVPVPTWGIPRSMGPAGLINSSAGDLLSFAGMMLRGGVAADGTRILSADAAAQMATPQYRVADLLDGMDAWGLGWWIEDWHGTTVLGHNGGTIGQSAFLRLFPDQRVAIALLTNGGVVDGLSADLFAEAADLLTGLTPPDRLLPPSPSPAVSLAGFPGEYRTAWTTAAVERKKDSLSVTVTQRAVVPGAEQPPTTLDLVPVSDGVFASRPPGAATWGQAVFRTDPDGSSFLQFGARRLPRTSADG
;
A
#
# COMPACT_ATOMS: atom_id res chain seq x y z
N MET A 1 19.54 22.75 -6.20
CA MET A 1 20.34 21.57 -6.60
C MET A 1 19.31 20.54 -6.99
N SER A 2 19.37 19.99 -8.19
CA SER A 2 18.38 19.00 -8.64
C SER A 2 18.55 17.68 -7.88
N ARG A 3 17.44 16.99 -7.63
CA ARG A 3 17.36 15.62 -7.07
C ARG A 3 16.57 14.70 -8.00
N ARG A 4 16.55 13.39 -7.72
CA ARG A 4 15.74 12.40 -8.45
C ARG A 4 14.32 12.29 -7.88
N LEU A 5 13.46 11.65 -8.67
CA LEU A 5 12.04 11.41 -8.35
C LEU A 5 11.92 10.32 -7.28
N LEU A 6 11.12 10.60 -6.24
CA LEU A 6 10.78 9.67 -5.18
C LEU A 6 9.29 9.31 -5.26
N PHE A 7 8.86 8.24 -4.58
CA PHE A 7 7.44 7.84 -4.59
C PHE A 7 6.51 8.93 -4.05
N ASP A 8 6.92 9.64 -3.01
CA ASP A 8 6.07 10.66 -2.34
C ASP A 8 5.80 11.88 -3.24
N ASP A 9 6.61 12.06 -4.29
CA ASP A 9 6.41 13.10 -5.31
C ASP A 9 5.14 12.87 -6.14
N LEU A 10 4.52 11.69 -6.08
CA LEU A 10 3.23 11.41 -6.71
C LEU A 10 2.15 12.46 -6.37
N SER A 11 2.19 12.98 -5.14
CA SER A 11 1.28 14.02 -4.65
C SER A 11 1.51 15.39 -5.31
N ALA A 12 2.72 15.65 -5.77
CA ALA A 12 3.10 16.89 -6.44
C ALA A 12 2.87 16.83 -7.96
N ILE A 13 2.93 15.65 -8.60
CA ILE A 13 2.69 15.49 -10.03
C ILE A 13 1.33 16.09 -10.45
N ARG A 14 1.32 16.82 -11.56
CA ARG A 14 0.13 17.39 -12.21
C ARG A 14 0.07 16.92 -13.65
N VAL A 15 -1.03 16.30 -14.04
CA VAL A 15 -1.21 15.70 -15.37
C VAL A 15 -2.41 16.33 -16.07
N PRO A 16 -2.25 16.89 -17.27
CA PRO A 16 -3.40 17.29 -18.08
C PRO A 16 -4.11 16.04 -18.61
N THR A 17 -5.44 15.98 -18.49
CA THR A 17 -6.22 14.78 -18.83
C THR A 17 -7.23 15.00 -19.95
N ALA A 18 -7.60 16.24 -20.24
CA ALA A 18 -8.47 16.61 -21.35
C ALA A 18 -8.20 18.07 -21.78
N VAL A 19 -8.49 18.41 -23.04
CA VAL A 19 -8.30 19.76 -23.60
C VAL A 19 -9.40 20.12 -24.58
N THR A 20 -9.83 21.39 -24.58
CA THR A 20 -10.73 21.98 -25.57
C THR A 20 -10.27 23.40 -25.94
N ILE A 21 -10.51 23.80 -27.19
CA ILE A 21 -10.20 25.14 -27.71
C ILE A 21 -11.49 25.82 -28.19
N ASP A 22 -11.58 27.13 -28.00
CA ASP A 22 -12.73 27.92 -28.46
C ASP A 22 -12.80 27.98 -30.00
N PRO A 23 -13.98 28.31 -30.58
CA PRO A 23 -14.17 28.37 -32.02
C PRO A 23 -13.13 29.22 -32.77
N ASP A 24 -12.70 30.34 -32.17
CA ASP A 24 -11.81 31.31 -32.79
C ASP A 24 -10.32 31.01 -32.54
N GLY A 25 -9.97 30.01 -31.73
CA GLY A 25 -8.58 29.63 -31.44
C GLY A 25 -7.85 30.59 -30.49
N THR A 26 -8.59 31.38 -29.71
CA THR A 26 -8.06 32.42 -28.80
C THR A 26 -7.94 31.95 -27.35
N ARG A 27 -8.59 30.85 -26.99
CA ARG A 27 -8.65 30.35 -25.61
C ARG A 27 -8.69 28.84 -25.54
N VAL A 28 -7.94 28.27 -24.60
CA VAL A 28 -7.90 26.84 -24.30
C VAL A 28 -8.40 26.60 -22.88
N VAL A 29 -9.19 25.53 -22.71
CA VAL A 29 -9.60 25.00 -21.41
C VAL A 29 -9.12 23.56 -21.29
N TYR A 30 -8.55 23.19 -20.15
CA TYR A 30 -8.00 21.85 -19.93
C TYR A 30 -8.22 21.39 -18.49
N ALA A 31 -8.34 20.07 -18.32
CA ALA A 31 -8.47 19.43 -17.02
C ALA A 31 -7.08 19.04 -16.49
N VAL A 32 -6.77 19.39 -15.24
CA VAL A 32 -5.52 19.03 -14.56
C VAL A 32 -5.85 18.14 -13.37
N ARG A 33 -5.30 16.92 -13.39
CA ARG A 33 -5.43 15.93 -12.31
C ARG A 33 -4.18 15.92 -11.43
N GLY A 34 -4.37 15.82 -10.12
CA GLY A 34 -3.33 15.56 -9.13
C GLY A 34 -3.68 14.36 -8.24
N SER A 35 -2.85 14.11 -7.22
CA SER A 35 -3.10 13.10 -6.19
C SER A 35 -3.09 13.78 -4.82
N ASP A 36 -4.08 13.52 -3.97
CA ASP A 36 -4.16 14.06 -2.62
C ASP A 36 -4.03 12.93 -1.57
N PRO A 37 -2.88 12.83 -0.87
CA PRO A 37 -2.67 11.83 0.17
C PRO A 37 -3.56 12.00 1.41
N GLN A 38 -4.07 13.21 1.69
CA GLN A 38 -4.88 13.46 2.89
C GLN A 38 -6.29 12.89 2.74
N THR A 39 -6.89 13.07 1.57
CA THR A 39 -8.22 12.54 1.26
C THR A 39 -8.17 11.18 0.57
N ASP A 40 -6.99 10.74 0.13
CA ASP A 40 -6.76 9.53 -0.68
C ASP A 40 -7.59 9.53 -1.98
N THR A 41 -7.62 10.69 -2.65
CA THR A 41 -8.37 10.92 -3.90
C THR A 41 -7.48 11.54 -4.99
N ASN A 42 -7.97 11.54 -6.23
CA ASN A 42 -7.31 12.16 -7.38
C ASN A 42 -8.09 13.39 -7.86
N PRO A 43 -7.93 14.57 -7.23
CA PRO A 43 -8.69 15.74 -7.61
C PRO A 43 -8.36 16.19 -9.04
N SER A 44 -9.38 16.63 -9.77
CA SER A 44 -9.28 17.17 -11.13
C SER A 44 -10.01 18.50 -11.23
N THR A 45 -9.35 19.51 -11.81
CA THR A 45 -9.89 20.88 -11.92
C THR A 45 -9.71 21.42 -13.33
N LEU A 46 -10.64 22.26 -13.80
CA LEU A 46 -10.52 22.91 -15.11
C LEU A 46 -9.78 24.23 -15.02
N TRP A 47 -8.87 24.45 -15.96
CA TRP A 47 -8.05 25.65 -16.11
C TRP A 47 -8.28 26.26 -17.49
N SER A 48 -8.34 27.59 -17.54
CA SER A 48 -8.55 28.38 -18.76
C SER A 48 -7.35 29.30 -18.99
N ARG A 49 -6.92 29.42 -20.26
CA ARG A 49 -5.80 30.28 -20.66
C ARG A 49 -6.03 30.84 -22.07
N SER A 50 -5.72 32.13 -22.26
CA SER A 50 -5.61 32.73 -23.61
C SER A 50 -4.44 32.13 -24.38
N THR A 51 -4.55 32.01 -25.70
CA THR A 51 -3.48 31.48 -26.57
C THR A 51 -2.32 32.45 -26.80
N THR A 52 -2.44 33.69 -26.32
CA THR A 52 -1.37 34.69 -26.37
C THR A 52 -0.17 34.31 -25.48
N PRO A 53 1.10 34.57 -25.90
CA PRO A 53 2.30 34.09 -25.21
C PRO A 53 2.37 34.40 -23.70
N ASP A 54 1.98 35.61 -23.28
CA ASP A 54 2.12 36.08 -21.89
C ASP A 54 0.90 35.78 -20.99
N ALA A 55 -0.10 35.05 -21.49
CA ALA A 55 -1.28 34.74 -20.70
C ALA A 55 -0.96 33.78 -19.56
N ARG A 56 -1.48 34.06 -18.36
CA ARG A 56 -1.44 33.13 -17.23
C ARG A 56 -2.71 32.27 -17.21
N PRO A 57 -2.60 30.98 -16.90
CA PRO A 57 -3.78 30.14 -16.69
C PRO A 57 -4.52 30.58 -15.43
N SER A 58 -5.83 30.37 -15.42
CA SER A 58 -6.70 30.63 -14.27
C SER A 58 -7.67 29.47 -14.09
N ARG A 59 -7.96 29.10 -12.84
CA ARG A 59 -8.95 28.07 -12.54
C ARG A 59 -10.32 28.53 -13.03
N CYS A 60 -11.01 27.69 -13.80
CA CYS A 60 -12.29 27.99 -14.42
C CYS A 60 -13.49 27.52 -13.59
N THR A 61 -13.33 26.43 -12.82
CA THR A 61 -14.44 25.79 -12.10
C THR A 61 -14.20 25.70 -10.60
N SER A 62 -15.27 25.56 -9.81
CA SER A 62 -15.20 25.50 -8.34
C SER A 62 -15.04 24.10 -7.74
N GLY A 63 -15.39 23.05 -8.47
CA GLY A 63 -15.32 21.66 -8.00
C GLY A 63 -13.95 21.01 -8.11
N GLU A 64 -13.83 19.79 -7.61
CA GLU A 64 -12.56 19.07 -7.42
C GLU A 64 -12.48 17.74 -8.18
N ALA A 65 -13.45 17.44 -9.05
CA ALA A 65 -13.48 16.22 -9.85
C ALA A 65 -14.06 16.47 -11.25
N ASP A 66 -13.55 17.52 -11.92
CA ASP A 66 -14.03 17.99 -13.20
C ASP A 66 -13.27 17.35 -14.38
N SER A 67 -13.99 16.94 -15.44
CA SER A 67 -13.46 16.31 -16.65
C SER A 67 -14.21 16.73 -17.92
N ASP A 68 -13.68 16.32 -19.08
CA ASP A 68 -14.31 16.40 -20.40
C ASP A 68 -14.87 17.78 -20.79
N PRO A 69 -14.06 18.86 -20.70
CA PRO A 69 -14.51 20.20 -21.07
C PRO A 69 -14.79 20.30 -22.57
N GLN A 70 -15.86 21.01 -22.95
CA GLN A 70 -16.23 21.30 -24.33
C GLN A 70 -16.79 22.71 -24.46
N PHE A 71 -16.22 23.53 -25.34
CA PHE A 71 -16.84 24.81 -25.71
C PHE A 71 -18.16 24.61 -26.45
N SER A 72 -19.13 25.50 -26.19
CA SER A 72 -20.31 25.64 -27.03
C SER A 72 -19.90 26.14 -28.43
N PRO A 73 -20.70 25.86 -29.49
CA PRO A 73 -20.35 26.26 -30.85
C PRO A 73 -20.13 27.76 -31.07
N ASP A 74 -20.73 28.60 -30.22
CA ASP A 74 -20.57 30.06 -30.21
C ASP A 74 -19.45 30.56 -29.27
N GLY A 75 -18.76 29.65 -28.57
CA GLY A 75 -17.67 29.95 -27.63
C GLY A 75 -18.09 30.61 -26.32
N SER A 76 -19.39 30.80 -26.07
CA SER A 76 -19.89 31.56 -24.91
C SER A 76 -19.95 30.74 -23.62
N ARG A 77 -19.98 29.41 -23.71
CA ARG A 77 -20.16 28.49 -22.58
C ARG A 77 -19.21 27.29 -22.66
N ILE A 78 -18.92 26.69 -21.52
CA ILE A 78 -18.14 25.47 -21.36
C ILE A 78 -19.03 24.42 -20.69
N LEU A 79 -19.19 23.29 -21.36
CA LEU A 79 -19.82 22.08 -20.85
C LEU A 79 -18.75 21.19 -20.24
N PHE A 80 -19.01 20.54 -19.11
CA PHE A 80 -18.07 19.60 -18.49
C PHE A 80 -18.80 18.58 -17.61
N LEU A 81 -18.09 17.53 -17.22
CA LEU A 81 -18.56 16.55 -16.24
C LEU A 81 -17.93 16.81 -14.87
N ARG A 82 -18.69 16.59 -13.80
CA ARG A 82 -18.19 16.62 -12.42
C ARG A 82 -18.62 15.35 -11.69
N SER A 83 -17.65 14.58 -11.22
CA SER A 83 -17.88 13.35 -10.45
C SER A 83 -18.29 13.64 -9.00
N GLY A 84 -19.17 12.79 -8.46
CA GLY A 84 -19.59 12.77 -7.06
C GLY A 84 -20.17 11.40 -6.71
N ASP A 85 -20.86 11.29 -5.57
CA ASP A 85 -21.35 10.00 -5.04
C ASP A 85 -22.28 9.22 -6.01
N ALA A 86 -23.07 9.94 -6.82
CA ALA A 86 -23.98 9.36 -7.81
C ALA A 86 -23.35 9.24 -9.22
N GLY A 87 -22.02 9.29 -9.31
CA GLY A 87 -21.28 9.34 -10.57
C GLY A 87 -21.23 10.74 -11.21
N PRO A 88 -20.65 10.86 -12.42
CA PRO A 88 -20.47 12.14 -13.10
C PRO A 88 -21.80 12.81 -13.47
N GLN A 89 -21.95 14.10 -13.20
CA GLN A 89 -23.09 14.90 -13.64
C GLN A 89 -22.64 15.97 -14.62
N LEU A 90 -23.55 16.44 -15.47
CA LEU A 90 -23.28 17.44 -16.49
C LEU A 90 -23.42 18.85 -15.91
N TRP A 91 -22.42 19.70 -16.16
CA TRP A 91 -22.36 21.08 -15.70
C TRP A 91 -22.07 22.04 -16.85
N LEU A 92 -22.48 23.28 -16.65
CA LEU A 92 -22.29 24.38 -17.59
C LEU A 92 -21.75 25.59 -16.84
N ILE A 93 -20.82 26.31 -17.46
CA ILE A 93 -20.31 27.59 -16.98
C ILE A 93 -20.12 28.53 -18.16
N THR A 94 -20.25 29.85 -18.00
CA THR A 94 -19.89 30.78 -19.07
C THR A 94 -18.37 30.89 -19.21
N THR A 95 -17.92 31.25 -20.40
CA THR A 95 -16.47 31.30 -20.73
C THR A 95 -15.68 32.34 -19.91
N ASP A 96 -16.35 33.31 -19.30
CA ASP A 96 -15.75 34.26 -18.34
C ASP A 96 -15.69 33.72 -16.90
N GLY A 97 -16.12 32.47 -16.68
CA GLY A 97 -16.14 31.81 -15.37
C GLY A 97 -17.35 32.18 -14.51
N THR A 98 -18.36 32.84 -15.08
CA THR A 98 -19.60 33.18 -14.35
C THR A 98 -20.72 32.15 -14.61
N ASP A 99 -21.82 32.21 -13.84
CA ASP A 99 -22.99 31.32 -13.99
C ASP A 99 -22.69 29.81 -14.08
N GLU A 100 -21.86 29.30 -13.16
CA GLU A 100 -21.64 27.86 -13.01
C GLU A 100 -22.90 27.18 -12.47
N ARG A 101 -23.46 26.25 -13.24
CA ARG A 101 -24.70 25.54 -12.89
C ARG A 101 -24.68 24.08 -13.32
N ARG A 102 -25.31 23.24 -12.50
CA ARG A 102 -25.56 21.83 -12.81
C ARG A 102 -26.73 21.71 -13.78
N LEU A 103 -26.58 20.91 -14.84
CA LEU A 103 -27.61 20.65 -15.84
C LEU A 103 -28.35 19.32 -15.62
N THR A 104 -27.74 18.37 -14.91
CA THR A 104 -28.35 17.07 -14.63
C THR A 104 -28.33 16.73 -13.16
N GLU A 105 -29.38 16.04 -12.71
CA GLU A 105 -29.60 15.71 -11.31
C GLU A 105 -29.51 14.21 -11.08
N PRO A 106 -28.97 13.74 -9.93
CA PRO A 106 -28.95 12.32 -9.56
C PRO A 106 -30.33 11.65 -9.61
N ASP A 107 -31.42 12.37 -9.33
CA ASP A 107 -32.77 11.81 -9.44
C ASP A 107 -33.14 11.39 -10.87
N LEU A 108 -32.54 12.04 -11.87
CA LEU A 108 -32.76 11.73 -13.28
C LEU A 108 -31.71 10.77 -13.83
N PHE A 109 -30.44 10.97 -13.45
CA PHE A 109 -29.31 10.12 -13.83
C PHE A 109 -28.60 9.61 -12.57
N PRO A 110 -29.18 8.60 -11.88
CA PRO A 110 -28.67 8.11 -10.59
C PRO A 110 -27.32 7.41 -10.68
N TYR A 111 -26.90 7.05 -11.89
CA TYR A 111 -25.60 6.42 -12.20
C TYR A 111 -24.69 7.33 -13.02
N GLY A 112 -25.05 8.60 -13.12
CA GLY A 112 -24.29 9.60 -13.85
C GLY A 112 -24.43 9.57 -15.38
N VAL A 113 -23.72 10.52 -15.98
CA VAL A 113 -23.58 10.75 -17.40
C VAL A 113 -22.23 10.19 -17.84
N ALA A 114 -22.24 9.36 -18.88
CA ALA A 114 -21.03 8.78 -19.46
C ALA A 114 -20.36 9.70 -20.49
N SER A 115 -21.15 10.42 -21.30
CA SER A 115 -20.63 11.39 -22.26
C SER A 115 -21.70 12.38 -22.72
N ALA A 116 -21.28 13.53 -23.24
CA ALA A 116 -22.17 14.55 -23.77
C ALA A 116 -21.55 15.25 -24.99
N THR A 117 -22.38 15.79 -25.89
CA THR A 117 -21.93 16.59 -27.04
C THR A 117 -22.97 17.64 -27.46
N TRP A 118 -22.49 18.82 -27.83
CA TRP A 118 -23.33 19.94 -28.29
C TRP A 118 -23.97 19.69 -29.66
N SER A 119 -25.22 20.15 -29.82
CA SER A 119 -25.78 20.35 -31.16
C SER A 119 -25.04 21.49 -31.87
N PRO A 120 -24.98 21.50 -33.22
CA PRO A 120 -24.24 22.54 -33.96
C PRO A 120 -24.74 23.97 -33.70
N ASP A 121 -26.01 24.12 -33.32
CA ASP A 121 -26.63 25.40 -32.98
C ASP A 121 -26.45 25.81 -31.51
N GLY A 122 -25.83 24.98 -30.68
CA GLY A 122 -25.62 25.22 -29.24
C GLY A 122 -26.89 25.23 -28.38
N SER A 123 -28.05 24.89 -28.94
CA SER A 123 -29.34 24.92 -28.22
C SER A 123 -29.65 23.63 -27.45
N ARG A 124 -29.01 22.52 -27.84
CA ARG A 124 -29.28 21.17 -27.36
C ARG A 124 -27.97 20.42 -27.07
N ILE A 125 -28.06 19.42 -26.20
CA ILE A 125 -26.95 18.55 -25.83
C ILE A 125 -27.42 17.11 -25.95
N ALA A 126 -26.69 16.27 -26.69
CA ALA A 126 -26.90 14.82 -26.70
C ALA A 126 -26.10 14.21 -25.55
N VAL A 127 -26.73 13.32 -24.78
CA VAL A 127 -26.17 12.79 -23.53
C VAL A 127 -26.32 11.27 -23.52
N ILE A 128 -25.24 10.56 -23.18
CA ILE A 128 -25.28 9.13 -22.86
C ILE A 128 -25.33 8.97 -21.35
N ALA A 129 -26.37 8.32 -20.84
CA ALA A 129 -26.53 8.05 -19.41
C ALA A 129 -27.09 6.64 -19.18
N ALA A 130 -26.72 5.99 -18.09
CA ALA A 130 -27.23 4.67 -17.75
C ALA A 130 -28.67 4.75 -17.21
N VAL A 131 -29.50 3.79 -17.64
CA VAL A 131 -30.88 3.59 -17.15
C VAL A 131 -31.06 2.15 -16.68
N GLY A 132 -31.94 1.96 -15.72
CA GLY A 132 -32.30 0.65 -15.16
C GLY A 132 -32.34 0.73 -13.65
N VAL A 133 -32.68 -0.39 -13.00
CA VAL A 133 -32.63 -0.51 -11.54
C VAL A 133 -31.32 -1.22 -11.20
N HIS A 134 -30.40 -0.53 -10.57
CA HIS A 134 -29.31 -1.20 -9.87
C HIS A 134 -29.93 -1.88 -8.66
N SER A 135 -29.72 -3.19 -8.55
CA SER A 135 -30.12 -3.93 -7.35
C SER A 135 -29.43 -3.29 -6.15
N ASP A 136 -30.11 -3.24 -5.00
CA ASP A 136 -29.44 -3.11 -3.70
C ASP A 136 -28.13 -3.94 -3.74
N PRO A 137 -26.96 -3.40 -3.34
CA PRO A 137 -25.71 -4.17 -3.34
C PRO A 137 -25.81 -5.47 -2.52
N HIS A 138 -26.81 -5.59 -1.64
CA HIS A 138 -27.13 -6.79 -0.90
C HIS A 138 -28.23 -7.66 -1.54
N ALA A 139 -28.86 -7.21 -2.61
CA ALA A 139 -29.85 -7.98 -3.36
C ALA A 139 -29.18 -8.93 -4.37
N PRO A 140 -29.84 -10.07 -4.69
CA PRO A 140 -29.34 -10.98 -5.70
C PRO A 140 -29.21 -10.32 -7.07
N LEU A 141 -28.09 -10.60 -7.76
CA LEU A 141 -27.91 -10.24 -9.16
C LEU A 141 -28.72 -11.20 -10.05
N VAL A 142 -29.58 -10.65 -10.90
CA VAL A 142 -30.26 -11.38 -11.97
C VAL A 142 -29.70 -10.91 -13.31
N ALA A 143 -29.23 -11.85 -14.13
CA ALA A 143 -28.61 -11.55 -15.41
C ALA A 143 -29.00 -12.59 -16.48
N ASP A 144 -29.57 -12.11 -17.58
CA ASP A 144 -29.95 -12.92 -18.73
C ASP A 144 -29.00 -12.76 -19.93
N ARG A 145 -27.88 -12.01 -19.76
CA ARG A 145 -26.94 -11.64 -20.83
C ARG A 145 -25.50 -11.65 -20.33
N ILE A 146 -24.53 -11.83 -21.24
CA ILE A 146 -23.09 -11.92 -20.89
C ILE A 146 -22.51 -10.58 -20.41
N GLY A 147 -23.01 -9.45 -20.92
CA GLY A 147 -22.60 -8.09 -20.49
C GLY A 147 -23.18 -7.65 -19.14
N TYR A 148 -23.23 -8.54 -18.15
CA TYR A 148 -23.82 -8.29 -16.84
C TYR A 148 -22.89 -7.58 -15.85
N LYS A 149 -21.62 -7.41 -16.20
CA LYS A 149 -20.60 -6.72 -15.42
C LYS A 149 -19.58 -6.03 -16.32
N ALA A 150 -18.89 -5.04 -15.78
CA ALA A 150 -17.77 -4.37 -16.42
C ALA A 150 -16.75 -3.94 -15.37
N ASP A 151 -15.46 -4.04 -15.68
CA ASP A 151 -14.40 -3.57 -14.80
C ASP A 151 -14.56 -2.07 -14.47
N GLY A 152 -14.31 -1.71 -13.20
CA GLY A 152 -14.51 -0.35 -12.68
C GLY A 152 -15.96 0.03 -12.39
N ALA A 153 -16.94 -0.58 -13.05
CA ALA A 153 -18.37 -0.36 -12.79
C ALA A 153 -19.03 -1.45 -11.94
N GLY A 154 -18.40 -2.63 -11.84
CA GLY A 154 -18.94 -3.77 -11.10
C GLY A 154 -20.08 -4.48 -11.84
N TYR A 155 -21.08 -4.95 -11.08
CA TYR A 155 -22.23 -5.66 -11.65
C TYR A 155 -23.26 -4.67 -12.21
N LEU A 156 -23.49 -4.73 -13.52
CA LEU A 156 -24.40 -3.85 -14.22
C LEU A 156 -25.86 -4.31 -14.12
N GLY A 157 -26.11 -5.62 -14.01
CA GLY A 157 -27.47 -6.19 -14.02
C GLY A 157 -28.27 -5.72 -15.25
N GLU A 158 -29.37 -5.00 -15.01
CA GLU A 158 -30.24 -4.43 -16.06
C GLU A 158 -29.78 -3.04 -16.57
N LEU A 159 -28.71 -2.46 -16.03
CA LEU A 159 -28.26 -1.12 -16.42
C LEU A 159 -27.77 -1.09 -17.86
N ARG A 160 -28.32 -0.16 -18.67
CA ARG A 160 -27.90 0.08 -20.05
C ARG A 160 -27.76 1.56 -20.32
N THR A 161 -26.73 1.96 -21.06
CA THR A 161 -26.58 3.34 -21.50
C THR A 161 -27.60 3.69 -22.57
N GLN A 162 -28.21 4.86 -22.48
CA GLN A 162 -29.21 5.34 -23.42
C GLN A 162 -28.90 6.76 -23.85
N LEU A 163 -29.41 7.14 -25.01
CA LEU A 163 -29.26 8.46 -25.58
C LEU A 163 -30.43 9.34 -25.10
N PHE A 164 -30.06 10.50 -24.58
CA PHE A 164 -30.94 11.57 -24.17
C PHE A 164 -30.59 12.86 -24.90
N MET A 165 -31.55 13.77 -24.97
CA MET A 165 -31.36 15.13 -25.41
C MET A 165 -31.78 16.09 -24.31
N ILE A 166 -30.92 17.06 -24.02
CA ILE A 166 -31.16 18.13 -23.05
C ILE A 166 -31.24 19.46 -23.80
N LYS A 167 -32.23 20.29 -23.49
CA LYS A 167 -32.26 21.70 -23.93
C LYS A 167 -31.35 22.54 -23.04
N ALA A 168 -30.30 23.12 -23.59
CA ALA A 168 -29.22 23.77 -22.83
C ALA A 168 -29.72 24.90 -21.89
N ASP A 169 -30.74 25.65 -22.32
CA ASP A 169 -31.23 26.80 -21.55
C ASP A 169 -32.22 26.44 -20.45
N THR A 170 -32.95 25.33 -20.61
CA THR A 170 -34.05 24.94 -19.71
C THR A 170 -33.76 23.70 -18.87
N GLY A 171 -32.73 22.93 -19.23
CA GLY A 171 -32.47 21.61 -18.63
C GLY A 171 -33.51 20.54 -19.00
N THR A 172 -34.46 20.83 -19.89
CA THR A 172 -35.51 19.85 -20.25
C THR A 172 -34.88 18.64 -20.92
N VAL A 173 -35.09 17.45 -20.33
CA VAL A 173 -34.54 16.18 -20.82
C VAL A 173 -35.59 15.37 -21.59
N THR A 174 -35.17 14.76 -22.70
CA THR A 174 -35.97 13.83 -23.51
C THR A 174 -35.14 12.59 -23.82
N ARG A 175 -35.63 11.41 -23.45
CA ARG A 175 -35.02 10.13 -23.84
C ARG A 175 -35.30 9.85 -25.32
N LEU A 176 -34.26 9.44 -26.06
CA LEU A 176 -34.33 9.22 -27.50
C LEU A 176 -34.19 7.75 -27.90
N THR A 177 -33.57 6.91 -27.06
CA THR A 177 -33.41 5.48 -27.35
C THR A 177 -33.90 4.59 -26.21
N SER A 178 -34.22 3.35 -26.53
CA SER A 178 -34.57 2.30 -25.57
C SER A 178 -33.93 0.96 -25.94
N SER A 179 -32.67 0.99 -26.40
CA SER A 179 -31.96 -0.21 -26.85
C SER A 179 -31.73 -1.15 -25.67
N PRO A 180 -32.03 -2.46 -25.81
CA PRO A 180 -31.79 -3.42 -24.73
C PRO A 180 -30.29 -3.76 -24.54
N TYR A 181 -29.44 -3.41 -25.52
CA TYR A 181 -27.99 -3.59 -25.47
C TYR A 181 -27.24 -2.31 -25.06
N GLY A 182 -27.93 -1.18 -25.05
CA GLY A 182 -27.36 0.14 -24.78
C GLY A 182 -26.86 0.83 -26.06
N VAL A 183 -26.54 2.13 -25.91
CA VAL A 183 -26.00 2.97 -26.98
C VAL A 183 -24.86 3.83 -26.47
N THR A 184 -23.92 4.18 -27.35
CA THR A 184 -22.72 4.99 -27.04
C THR A 184 -22.37 5.94 -28.19
N ALA A 185 -21.32 6.76 -27.98
CA ALA A 185 -20.68 7.60 -28.99
C ALA A 185 -21.64 8.44 -29.86
N PRO A 186 -22.45 9.35 -29.27
CA PRO A 186 -23.39 10.16 -30.02
C PRO A 186 -22.68 11.20 -30.90
N ALA A 187 -23.18 11.44 -32.10
CA ALA A 187 -22.69 12.49 -33.00
C ALA A 187 -23.83 13.20 -33.73
N TRP A 188 -23.85 14.53 -33.67
CA TRP A 188 -24.87 15.34 -34.33
C TRP A 188 -24.63 15.47 -35.83
N SER A 189 -25.73 15.56 -36.57
CA SER A 189 -25.72 16.12 -37.91
C SER A 189 -25.37 17.61 -37.91
N PRO A 190 -24.66 18.17 -38.91
CA PRO A 190 -24.41 19.60 -39.09
C PRO A 190 -25.68 20.44 -39.17
N ASP A 191 -26.80 19.87 -39.62
CA ASP A 191 -28.11 20.55 -39.61
C ASP A 191 -28.84 20.45 -38.26
N GLY A 192 -28.31 19.70 -37.29
CA GLY A 192 -28.90 19.51 -35.97
C GLY A 192 -30.23 18.75 -35.95
N THR A 193 -30.60 18.07 -37.04
CA THR A 193 -31.86 17.33 -37.16
C THR A 193 -31.75 15.84 -36.83
N ARG A 194 -30.55 15.27 -36.85
CA ARG A 194 -30.27 13.85 -36.67
C ARG A 194 -29.12 13.61 -35.69
N ILE A 195 -29.14 12.48 -35.01
CA ILE A 195 -28.06 12.02 -34.12
C ILE A 195 -27.68 10.61 -34.53
N ALA A 196 -26.42 10.38 -34.85
CA ALA A 196 -25.83 9.05 -35.02
C ALA A 196 -25.30 8.52 -33.68
N TYR A 197 -25.35 7.21 -33.47
CA TYR A 197 -24.85 6.55 -32.26
C TYR A 197 -24.43 5.10 -32.57
N VAL A 198 -23.59 4.53 -31.71
CA VAL A 198 -23.20 3.12 -31.76
C VAL A 198 -24.16 2.29 -30.92
N THR A 199 -24.59 1.13 -31.42
CA THR A 199 -25.40 0.15 -30.69
C THR A 199 -25.13 -1.26 -31.20
N ALA A 200 -25.55 -2.29 -30.48
CA ALA A 200 -25.50 -3.67 -30.96
C ALA A 200 -26.58 -3.94 -32.01
N THR A 201 -26.44 -4.99 -32.82
CA THR A 201 -27.50 -5.43 -33.74
C THR A 201 -28.75 -5.93 -32.98
N ASP A 202 -29.89 -6.02 -33.66
CA ASP A 202 -31.12 -6.63 -33.13
C ASP A 202 -31.04 -8.18 -33.03
N ASP A 203 -29.87 -8.78 -33.33
CA ASP A 203 -29.66 -10.22 -33.17
C ASP A 203 -29.69 -10.56 -31.67
N PRO A 204 -30.50 -11.54 -31.22
CA PRO A 204 -30.47 -12.01 -29.85
C PRO A 204 -29.08 -12.42 -29.36
N ARG A 205 -28.16 -12.78 -30.26
CA ARG A 205 -26.78 -13.20 -29.98
C ARG A 205 -25.76 -12.05 -29.98
N SER A 206 -26.15 -10.79 -30.14
CA SER A 206 -25.17 -9.68 -30.24
C SER A 206 -24.34 -9.48 -28.98
N ASP A 207 -24.81 -9.94 -27.82
CA ASP A 207 -24.02 -9.96 -26.58
C ASP A 207 -22.92 -11.03 -26.59
N ILE A 208 -23.03 -12.04 -27.47
CA ILE A 208 -22.03 -13.10 -27.69
C ILE A 208 -21.11 -12.75 -28.87
N THR A 209 -21.67 -12.24 -29.97
CA THR A 209 -20.89 -11.92 -31.17
C THR A 209 -20.16 -10.59 -31.07
N ALA A 210 -20.55 -9.73 -30.13
CA ALA A 210 -20.03 -8.38 -29.93
C ALA A 210 -20.15 -7.47 -31.16
N GLU A 211 -21.10 -7.75 -32.06
CA GLU A 211 -21.35 -6.92 -33.25
C GLU A 211 -21.93 -5.57 -32.86
N HIS A 212 -21.22 -4.50 -33.21
CA HIS A 212 -21.58 -3.11 -32.98
C HIS A 212 -21.56 -2.27 -34.24
N VAL A 213 -22.48 -1.34 -34.27
CA VAL A 213 -23.17 -0.90 -35.48
C VAL A 213 -23.54 0.56 -35.32
N VAL A 214 -23.54 1.32 -36.42
CA VAL A 214 -23.93 2.74 -36.37
C VAL A 214 -25.36 2.91 -36.88
N GLU A 215 -26.19 3.56 -36.08
CA GLU A 215 -27.52 3.99 -36.49
C GLU A 215 -27.66 5.51 -36.35
N TYR A 216 -28.69 6.09 -36.99
CA TYR A 216 -29.14 7.44 -36.68
C TYR A 216 -30.65 7.51 -36.44
N LEU A 217 -31.06 8.49 -35.66
CA LEU A 217 -32.47 8.86 -35.50
C LEU A 217 -32.71 10.31 -35.94
N THR A 218 -33.97 10.65 -36.25
CA THR A 218 -34.41 12.02 -36.49
C THR A 218 -35.00 12.61 -35.22
N VAL A 219 -34.46 13.75 -34.76
CA VAL A 219 -34.82 14.35 -33.47
C VAL A 219 -36.29 14.79 -33.41
N ALA A 220 -36.85 15.25 -34.52
CA ALA A 220 -38.24 15.70 -34.60
C ALA A 220 -39.26 14.55 -34.48
N GLU A 221 -38.90 13.35 -34.95
CA GLU A 221 -39.80 12.19 -35.01
C GLU A 221 -40.02 11.57 -33.63
N ARG A 222 -39.07 11.77 -32.70
CA ARG A 222 -39.11 11.22 -31.32
C ARG A 222 -39.38 9.72 -31.27
N THR A 223 -39.00 9.00 -32.32
CA THR A 223 -39.14 7.55 -32.39
C THR A 223 -38.05 6.88 -31.57
N LEU A 224 -38.44 5.88 -30.76
CA LEU A 224 -37.49 5.00 -30.09
C LEU A 224 -36.99 3.98 -31.13
N GLY A 225 -35.82 4.23 -31.72
CA GLY A 225 -35.21 3.36 -32.73
C GLY A 225 -34.44 4.15 -33.79
N GLY A 226 -33.44 3.52 -34.40
CA GLY A 226 -32.57 4.12 -35.40
C GLY A 226 -32.68 3.50 -36.78
N THR A 227 -32.08 4.18 -37.76
CA THR A 227 -31.86 3.68 -39.12
C THR A 227 -30.39 3.38 -39.29
N ARG A 228 -30.08 2.19 -39.80
CA ARG A 228 -28.72 1.72 -40.02
C ARG A 228 -27.91 2.64 -40.94
N ILE A 229 -26.63 2.82 -40.62
CA ILE A 229 -25.60 3.48 -41.44
C ILE A 229 -24.50 2.46 -41.76
N GLY A 230 -24.11 2.38 -43.03
CA GLY A 230 -23.03 1.50 -43.49
C GLY A 230 -23.25 0.01 -43.22
N HIS A 231 -22.20 -0.77 -43.42
CA HIS A 231 -22.19 -2.24 -43.33
C HIS A 231 -21.31 -2.78 -42.20
N ALA A 232 -20.32 -2.02 -41.74
CA ALA A 232 -19.36 -2.44 -40.73
C ALA A 232 -20.04 -2.87 -39.41
N THR A 233 -19.63 -4.01 -38.86
CA THR A 233 -20.17 -4.60 -37.62
C THR A 233 -19.16 -4.65 -36.46
N GLY A 234 -17.93 -4.19 -36.67
CA GLY A 234 -16.89 -4.05 -35.63
C GLY A 234 -16.68 -2.60 -35.20
N VAL A 235 -17.74 -1.80 -35.08
CA VAL A 235 -17.61 -0.36 -34.80
C VAL A 235 -17.62 -0.08 -33.30
N SER A 236 -16.55 0.51 -32.77
CA SER A 236 -16.44 0.93 -31.37
C SER A 236 -16.75 2.41 -31.14
N GLY A 237 -16.62 3.23 -32.19
CA GLY A 237 -16.62 4.69 -32.07
C GLY A 237 -15.23 5.22 -31.64
N PRO A 238 -15.06 6.56 -31.54
CA PRO A 238 -16.07 7.62 -31.66
C PRO A 238 -16.53 7.89 -33.11
N LEU A 239 -17.55 8.74 -33.25
CA LEU A 239 -18.21 9.08 -34.53
C LEU A 239 -18.04 10.56 -34.91
N VAL A 240 -17.88 10.84 -36.21
CA VAL A 240 -17.78 12.20 -36.77
C VAL A 240 -18.66 12.31 -38.00
N TRP A 241 -19.63 13.21 -38.00
CA TRP A 241 -20.47 13.44 -39.18
C TRP A 241 -19.75 14.26 -40.24
N ARG A 242 -19.90 13.90 -41.51
CA ARG A 242 -19.36 14.74 -42.59
C ARG A 242 -20.20 16.01 -42.75
N PRO A 243 -19.59 17.15 -43.14
CA PRO A 243 -20.31 18.42 -43.34
C PRO A 243 -21.46 18.35 -44.36
N ASN A 244 -21.39 17.42 -45.33
CA ASN A 244 -22.42 17.25 -46.34
C ASN A 244 -23.67 16.47 -45.85
N GLY A 245 -23.62 15.90 -44.66
CA GLY A 245 -24.69 15.14 -44.04
C GLY A 245 -25.10 13.81 -44.68
N ALA A 246 -24.26 13.27 -45.56
CA ALA A 246 -24.54 12.04 -46.29
C ALA A 246 -23.77 10.82 -45.74
N SER A 247 -22.84 10.99 -44.79
CA SER A 247 -22.02 9.89 -44.25
C SER A 247 -21.44 10.23 -42.88
N VAL A 248 -21.07 9.20 -42.14
CA VAL A 248 -20.43 9.26 -40.82
C VAL A 248 -19.06 8.61 -40.91
N ILE A 249 -18.05 9.17 -40.27
CA ILE A 249 -16.74 8.57 -40.08
C ILE A 249 -16.73 7.95 -38.69
N ALA A 250 -16.35 6.68 -38.59
CA ALA A 250 -16.26 5.94 -37.33
C ALA A 250 -14.86 5.37 -37.15
N VAL A 251 -14.43 5.21 -35.91
CA VAL A 251 -13.31 4.33 -35.56
C VAL A 251 -13.85 2.92 -35.33
N GLY A 252 -13.21 1.92 -35.93
CA GLY A 252 -13.57 0.51 -35.76
C GLY A 252 -13.00 -0.39 -36.86
N ARG A 253 -13.61 -1.56 -37.05
CA ARG A 253 -13.28 -2.53 -38.09
C ARG A 253 -14.51 -2.89 -38.94
N PRO A 254 -14.32 -3.39 -40.17
CA PRO A 254 -15.42 -3.90 -40.99
C PRO A 254 -16.21 -5.02 -40.32
N ASP A 255 -15.54 -5.86 -39.53
CA ASP A 255 -16.10 -7.00 -38.81
C ASP A 255 -15.45 -7.14 -37.42
N VAL A 256 -16.03 -8.00 -36.58
CA VAL A 256 -15.50 -8.32 -35.25
C VAL A 256 -14.31 -9.28 -35.40
N SER A 257 -13.10 -8.73 -35.32
CA SER A 257 -11.84 -9.48 -35.41
C SER A 257 -10.70 -8.74 -34.72
N ILE A 258 -9.62 -9.46 -34.39
CA ILE A 258 -8.39 -8.86 -33.85
C ILE A 258 -7.63 -8.11 -34.94
N GLY A 259 -7.20 -6.88 -34.63
CA GLY A 259 -6.31 -6.08 -35.47
C GLY A 259 -6.52 -4.58 -35.29
N HIS A 260 -5.89 -3.78 -36.14
CA HIS A 260 -5.97 -2.32 -36.12
C HIS A 260 -7.41 -1.79 -36.22
N GLY A 261 -7.75 -0.84 -35.35
CA GLY A 261 -8.84 0.09 -35.55
C GLY A 261 -8.54 1.03 -36.73
N LEU A 262 -9.57 1.30 -37.53
CA LEU A 262 -9.48 2.05 -38.77
C LEU A 262 -10.46 3.22 -38.77
N LEU A 263 -10.18 4.25 -39.58
CA LEU A 263 -11.19 5.25 -39.92
C LEU A 263 -12.05 4.75 -41.07
N ILE A 264 -13.33 4.49 -40.80
CA ILE A 264 -14.29 3.95 -41.76
C ILE A 264 -15.35 5.00 -42.06
N MET A 265 -15.51 5.36 -43.32
CA MET A 265 -16.60 6.20 -43.81
C MET A 265 -17.82 5.33 -44.14
N LEU A 266 -18.85 5.47 -43.31
CA LEU A 266 -20.14 4.77 -43.38
C LEU A 266 -21.18 5.65 -44.07
N HIS A 267 -21.79 5.15 -45.15
CA HIS A 267 -22.79 5.91 -45.90
C HIS A 267 -24.21 5.69 -45.35
N LEU A 268 -25.00 6.77 -45.30
CA LEU A 268 -26.43 6.67 -44.97
C LEU A 268 -27.21 5.92 -46.05
N ASP A 269 -26.77 6.08 -47.30
CA ASP A 269 -27.23 5.24 -48.41
C ASP A 269 -26.49 3.90 -48.34
N VAL A 270 -27.10 2.93 -47.65
CA VAL A 270 -26.58 1.57 -47.45
C VAL A 270 -26.47 0.75 -48.74
N THR A 271 -26.78 1.32 -49.91
CA THR A 271 -26.43 0.70 -51.20
C THR A 271 -24.98 0.98 -51.60
N LYS A 272 -24.32 1.94 -50.95
CA LYS A 272 -22.91 2.28 -51.16
C LYS A 272 -22.05 1.53 -50.15
N PRO A 273 -20.93 0.93 -50.60
CA PRO A 273 -20.02 0.22 -49.70
C PRO A 273 -19.31 1.21 -48.77
N ASP A 274 -18.96 0.73 -47.59
CA ASP A 274 -18.12 1.49 -46.66
C ASP A 274 -16.73 1.73 -47.26
N ARG A 275 -16.11 2.85 -46.89
CA ARG A 275 -14.77 3.23 -47.37
C ARG A 275 -13.80 3.38 -46.20
N ILE A 276 -12.73 2.59 -46.21
CA ILE A 276 -11.66 2.68 -45.23
C ILE A 276 -10.70 3.79 -45.65
N LEU A 277 -10.47 4.78 -44.78
CA LEU A 277 -9.66 5.96 -45.06
C LEU A 277 -8.19 5.76 -44.72
N THR A 278 -7.88 4.83 -43.82
CA THR A 278 -6.53 4.57 -43.29
C THR A 278 -5.93 3.25 -43.76
N GLU A 279 -6.55 2.59 -44.76
CA GLU A 279 -6.14 1.27 -45.27
C GLU A 279 -4.66 1.25 -45.71
N SER A 280 -4.14 2.36 -46.24
CA SER A 280 -2.76 2.44 -46.73
C SER A 280 -1.70 2.70 -45.65
N THR A 281 -2.09 2.90 -44.39
CA THR A 281 -1.16 3.27 -43.32
C THR A 281 -0.51 2.06 -42.65
N ASP A 282 -1.21 0.92 -42.63
CA ASP A 282 -0.83 -0.25 -41.82
C ASP A 282 -0.48 0.13 -40.36
N ARG A 283 -1.28 1.03 -39.77
CA ARG A 283 -1.17 1.48 -38.38
C ARG A 283 -2.54 1.56 -37.72
N ASN A 284 -2.55 1.36 -36.41
CA ASN A 284 -3.74 1.45 -35.58
C ASN A 284 -4.17 2.91 -35.35
N VAL A 285 -5.45 3.20 -35.54
CA VAL A 285 -6.05 4.49 -35.18
C VAL A 285 -6.27 4.53 -33.68
N MET A 286 -5.73 5.56 -33.02
CA MET A 286 -5.71 5.72 -31.56
C MET A 286 -6.73 6.76 -31.11
N PRO A 287 -7.98 6.39 -30.77
CA PRO A 287 -9.01 7.35 -30.32
C PRO A 287 -8.76 7.91 -28.91
N GLY A 288 -7.78 7.39 -28.17
CA GLY A 288 -7.44 7.83 -26.82
C GLY A 288 -8.36 7.20 -25.75
N MET A 289 -7.76 6.55 -24.75
CA MET A 289 -8.39 6.06 -23.52
C MET A 289 -7.34 5.99 -22.38
N PRO A 290 -7.71 5.83 -21.10
CA PRO A 290 -6.72 5.62 -20.04
C PRO A 290 -5.73 4.48 -20.37
N GLY A 291 -4.43 4.75 -20.29
CA GLY A 291 -3.36 3.81 -20.67
C GLY A 291 -3.12 3.63 -22.18
N TYR A 292 -3.92 4.28 -23.04
CA TYR A 292 -3.82 4.23 -24.50
C TYR A 292 -3.83 5.66 -25.06
N PRO A 293 -2.68 6.36 -25.05
CA PRO A 293 -2.59 7.75 -25.52
C PRO A 293 -3.07 7.87 -26.97
N GLY A 294 -3.83 8.91 -27.24
CA GLY A 294 -4.38 9.24 -28.55
C GLY A 294 -5.46 10.30 -28.40
N ALA A 295 -6.21 10.54 -29.46
CA ALA A 295 -7.37 11.44 -29.41
C ALA A 295 -8.41 11.04 -30.45
N GLY A 296 -9.68 11.27 -30.12
CA GLY A 296 -10.78 10.99 -31.02
C GLY A 296 -10.65 11.81 -32.31
N PRO A 297 -11.07 11.29 -33.47
CA PRO A 297 -11.07 12.03 -34.72
C PRO A 297 -11.86 13.34 -34.63
N VAL A 298 -11.32 14.42 -35.20
CA VAL A 298 -11.94 15.75 -35.24
C VAL A 298 -11.86 16.31 -36.66
N LEU A 299 -12.90 17.03 -37.13
CA LEU A 299 -12.84 17.71 -38.43
C LEU A 299 -11.88 18.90 -38.41
N SER A 300 -11.24 19.16 -39.55
CA SER A 300 -10.58 20.45 -39.79
C SER A 300 -11.60 21.60 -39.84
N ALA A 301 -11.16 22.83 -39.57
CA ALA A 301 -12.01 24.03 -39.61
C ALA A 301 -12.78 24.20 -40.94
N ASP A 302 -12.16 23.85 -42.07
CA ASP A 302 -12.79 23.89 -43.40
C ASP A 302 -13.72 22.69 -43.71
N GLY A 303 -13.78 21.70 -42.80
CA GLY A 303 -14.57 20.48 -42.95
C GLY A 303 -14.11 19.54 -44.07
N ARG A 304 -12.89 19.72 -44.60
CA ARG A 304 -12.39 18.95 -45.76
C ARG A 304 -11.53 17.75 -45.38
N SER A 305 -11.04 17.71 -44.15
CA SER A 305 -10.18 16.67 -43.62
C SER A 305 -10.62 16.25 -42.22
N VAL A 306 -10.17 15.07 -41.79
CA VAL A 306 -10.28 14.61 -40.40
C VAL A 306 -8.86 14.46 -39.83
N LEU A 307 -8.65 15.00 -38.64
CA LEU A 307 -7.45 14.85 -37.83
C LEU A 307 -7.66 13.69 -36.86
N PHE A 308 -6.62 12.88 -36.64
CA PHE A 308 -6.69 11.67 -35.83
C PHE A 308 -5.28 11.21 -35.42
N CYS A 309 -5.20 10.34 -34.42
CA CYS A 309 -3.92 9.76 -34.01
C CYS A 309 -3.68 8.36 -34.62
N LEU A 310 -2.42 8.08 -34.95
CA LEU A 310 -1.93 6.74 -35.29
C LEU A 310 -0.85 6.32 -34.28
N ARG A 311 -0.78 5.03 -33.95
CA ARG A 311 0.32 4.47 -33.17
C ARG A 311 1.47 4.10 -34.09
N GLU A 312 2.70 4.49 -33.75
CA GLU A 312 3.93 4.02 -34.40
C GLU A 312 5.04 3.82 -33.36
N ARG A 313 5.54 2.59 -33.24
CA ARG A 313 6.65 2.23 -32.32
C ARG A 313 6.52 2.74 -30.87
N GLY A 314 5.31 2.76 -30.33
CA GLY A 314 5.02 3.30 -29.00
C GLY A 314 4.60 4.78 -28.97
N TRP A 315 4.81 5.53 -30.04
CA TRP A 315 4.41 6.93 -30.14
C TRP A 315 3.00 7.08 -30.70
N SER A 316 2.20 7.97 -30.10
CA SER A 316 0.89 8.36 -30.67
C SER A 316 1.05 9.68 -31.41
N HIS A 317 1.03 9.61 -32.73
CA HIS A 317 1.30 10.73 -33.63
C HIS A 317 0.01 11.35 -34.16
N LEU A 318 0.02 12.65 -34.45
CA LEU A 318 -1.12 13.36 -35.02
C LEU A 318 -1.00 13.41 -36.55
N HIS A 319 -2.05 12.97 -37.23
CA HIS A 319 -2.17 12.97 -38.69
C HIS A 319 -3.46 13.63 -39.15
N ARG A 320 -3.53 13.94 -40.45
CA ARG A 320 -4.76 14.36 -41.13
C ARG A 320 -4.97 13.57 -42.43
N VAL A 321 -6.23 13.30 -42.75
CA VAL A 321 -6.62 12.67 -44.03
C VAL A 321 -7.77 13.41 -44.67
N SER A 322 -7.68 13.60 -45.99
CA SER A 322 -8.73 14.26 -46.77
C SER A 322 -9.98 13.39 -46.88
N ILE A 323 -11.13 13.98 -46.58
CA ILE A 323 -12.46 13.34 -46.69
C ILE A 323 -13.23 13.84 -47.91
N VAL A 324 -12.59 14.64 -48.76
CA VAL A 324 -13.11 15.13 -50.05
C VAL A 324 -12.46 14.37 -51.21
N GLY A 325 -13.24 14.07 -52.25
CA GLY A 325 -12.78 13.29 -53.41
C GLY A 325 -13.07 11.79 -53.30
N ARG A 326 -12.72 11.06 -54.37
CA ARG A 326 -13.08 9.64 -54.59
C ARG A 326 -11.87 8.70 -54.64
N ALA A 327 -10.68 9.16 -54.24
CA ALA A 327 -9.49 8.31 -54.19
C ALA A 327 -9.76 7.12 -53.25
N LYS A 328 -9.49 5.90 -53.70
CA LYS A 328 -9.71 4.70 -52.88
C LYS A 328 -8.89 4.77 -51.58
N HIS A 329 -7.60 5.10 -51.71
CA HIS A 329 -6.67 5.31 -50.61
C HIS A 329 -6.25 6.80 -50.58
N PRO A 330 -6.90 7.64 -49.78
CA PRO A 330 -6.49 9.03 -49.63
C PRO A 330 -5.11 9.11 -48.95
N ALA A 331 -4.29 10.08 -49.33
CA ALA A 331 -3.00 10.30 -48.66
C ALA A 331 -3.23 10.77 -47.21
N VAL A 332 -2.50 10.18 -46.28
CA VAL A 332 -2.44 10.59 -44.87
C VAL A 332 -1.23 11.48 -44.70
N GLU A 333 -1.45 12.66 -44.15
CA GLU A 333 -0.42 13.66 -43.90
C GLU A 333 -0.08 13.73 -42.42
N SER A 334 1.21 13.77 -42.12
CA SER A 334 1.74 13.86 -40.76
C SER A 334 1.80 15.30 -40.28
N LEU A 335 1.32 15.54 -39.06
CA LEU A 335 1.37 16.85 -38.40
C LEU A 335 2.34 16.83 -37.21
N ILE A 336 2.22 15.83 -36.32
CA ILE A 336 3.12 15.63 -35.18
C ILE A 336 3.66 14.20 -35.23
N THR A 337 4.93 14.05 -35.60
CA THR A 337 5.61 12.75 -35.73
C THR A 337 7.01 12.77 -35.12
N ASP A 338 7.16 13.46 -33.98
CA ASP A 338 8.39 13.44 -33.23
C ASP A 338 8.45 12.17 -32.36
N ASP A 339 9.48 11.35 -32.55
CA ASP A 339 9.73 10.07 -31.85
C ASP A 339 10.23 10.26 -30.41
N HIS A 340 9.82 11.36 -29.78
CA HIS A 340 10.10 11.70 -28.39
C HIS A 340 8.85 12.11 -27.60
N GLN A 341 7.69 12.18 -28.26
CA GLN A 341 6.46 12.65 -27.63
C GLN A 341 5.21 11.89 -28.08
N VAL A 342 4.24 11.77 -27.18
CA VAL A 342 2.92 11.19 -27.47
C VAL A 342 1.84 12.26 -27.39
N VAL A 343 0.88 12.18 -28.32
CA VAL A 343 -0.37 12.97 -28.27
C VAL A 343 -1.41 12.20 -27.48
N SER A 344 -1.99 12.83 -26.46
CA SER A 344 -3.01 12.23 -25.57
C SER A 344 -4.31 13.04 -25.49
N GLY A 345 -4.47 14.06 -26.32
CA GLY A 345 -5.68 14.87 -26.42
C GLY A 345 -5.62 15.82 -27.61
N LEU A 346 -6.78 16.17 -28.17
CA LEU A 346 -6.93 17.02 -29.35
C LEU A 346 -8.25 17.79 -29.31
N SER A 347 -8.21 19.08 -29.61
CA SER A 347 -9.38 19.89 -29.94
C SER A 347 -9.03 20.90 -31.03
N VAL A 348 -9.87 21.01 -32.06
CA VAL A 348 -9.61 21.86 -33.23
C VAL A 348 -10.51 23.10 -33.19
N ALA A 349 -9.96 24.27 -33.45
CA ALA A 349 -10.74 25.49 -33.60
C ALA A 349 -11.58 25.43 -34.88
N THR A 350 -12.85 25.84 -34.82
CA THR A 350 -13.75 25.73 -35.98
C THR A 350 -13.61 26.89 -36.97
N SER A 351 -13.06 28.03 -36.53
CA SER A 351 -12.92 29.26 -37.31
C SER A 351 -11.46 29.61 -37.65
N ALA A 352 -10.49 28.83 -37.14
CA ALA A 352 -9.05 29.06 -37.32
C ALA A 352 -8.31 27.74 -37.58
N ALA A 353 -7.20 27.80 -38.33
CA ALA A 353 -6.38 26.64 -38.65
C ALA A 353 -5.44 26.25 -37.51
N VAL A 354 -5.96 26.16 -36.28
CA VAL A 354 -5.20 25.82 -35.07
C VAL A 354 -5.90 24.74 -34.26
N ALA A 355 -5.12 23.96 -33.49
CA ALA A 355 -5.65 23.00 -32.54
C ALA A 355 -4.90 23.05 -31.21
N ALA A 356 -5.57 22.70 -30.12
CA ALA A 356 -4.95 22.43 -28.83
C ALA A 356 -4.73 20.92 -28.69
N VAL A 357 -3.56 20.54 -28.16
CA VAL A 357 -3.14 19.16 -27.97
C VAL A 357 -2.57 18.95 -26.58
N LEU A 358 -2.66 17.72 -26.09
CA LEU A 358 -1.91 17.26 -24.92
C LEU A 358 -0.69 16.47 -25.40
N ILE A 359 0.48 16.84 -24.90
CA ILE A 359 1.77 16.25 -25.29
C ILE A 359 2.47 15.73 -24.05
N THR A 360 3.01 14.51 -24.11
CA THR A 360 3.84 13.93 -23.05
C THR A 360 5.17 13.48 -23.65
N ASP A 361 6.28 13.74 -22.97
CA ASP A 361 7.62 13.37 -23.41
C ASP A 361 8.38 12.68 -22.26
N GLN A 362 9.69 12.44 -22.42
CA GLN A 362 10.49 11.74 -21.42
C GLN A 362 10.81 12.57 -20.16
N ARG A 363 10.51 13.88 -20.17
CA ARG A 363 10.84 14.84 -19.12
C ARG A 363 9.60 15.53 -18.53
N SER A 364 8.43 15.33 -19.11
CA SER A 364 7.15 15.84 -18.61
C SER A 364 6.10 14.74 -18.55
N PHE A 365 5.32 14.72 -17.46
CA PHE A 365 4.14 13.87 -17.31
C PHE A 365 2.93 14.37 -18.11
N GLY A 366 3.07 15.48 -18.83
CA GLY A 366 2.09 16.00 -19.78
C GLY A 366 2.00 17.53 -19.77
N GLU A 367 1.90 18.11 -20.95
CA GLU A 367 1.75 19.55 -21.18
C GLU A 367 0.63 19.85 -22.18
N VAL A 368 0.11 21.07 -22.12
CA VAL A 368 -0.83 21.63 -23.10
C VAL A 368 -0.03 22.41 -24.14
N ALA A 369 -0.29 22.18 -25.41
CA ALA A 369 0.33 22.92 -26.51
C ALA A 369 -0.70 23.32 -27.59
N LEU A 370 -0.37 24.34 -28.38
CA LEU A 370 -1.05 24.65 -29.63
C LEU A 370 -0.26 24.11 -30.81
N ILE A 371 -0.97 23.67 -31.83
CA ILE A 371 -0.42 23.38 -33.15
C ILE A 371 -1.07 24.29 -34.20
N ASP A 372 -0.24 24.90 -35.03
CA ASP A 372 -0.66 25.48 -36.31
C ASP A 372 -0.84 24.35 -37.33
N LEU A 373 -2.05 24.20 -37.86
CA LEU A 373 -2.39 23.08 -38.75
C LEU A 373 -1.93 23.29 -40.21
N GLU A 374 -1.45 24.47 -40.57
CA GLU A 374 -0.85 24.74 -41.88
C GLU A 374 0.65 24.50 -41.87
N THR A 375 1.35 24.89 -40.80
CA THR A 375 2.81 24.78 -40.69
C THR A 375 3.29 23.56 -39.90
N GLY A 376 2.45 23.00 -39.03
CA GLY A 376 2.81 21.96 -38.07
C GLY A 376 3.58 22.46 -36.84
N GLU A 377 3.72 23.79 -36.67
CA GLU A 377 4.47 24.38 -35.57
C GLU A 377 3.75 24.18 -34.23
N LEU A 378 4.48 23.64 -33.23
CA LEU A 378 4.00 23.43 -31.87
C LEU A 378 4.46 24.57 -30.95
N THR A 379 3.51 25.16 -30.21
CA THR A 379 3.75 26.19 -29.19
C THR A 379 3.28 25.69 -27.82
N PRO A 380 4.18 25.41 -26.87
CA PRO A 380 3.81 25.04 -25.50
C PRO A 380 2.99 26.14 -24.82
N LEU A 381 1.92 25.75 -24.13
CA LEU A 381 1.06 26.65 -23.36
C LEU A 381 1.18 26.47 -21.84
N SER A 382 1.81 25.39 -21.39
CA SER A 382 2.03 25.10 -19.98
C SER A 382 3.45 24.57 -19.75
N ALA A 383 3.83 24.56 -18.46
CA ALA A 383 5.01 23.89 -17.95
C ALA A 383 4.65 23.16 -16.64
N LEU A 384 3.54 22.41 -16.64
CA LEU A 384 2.93 21.78 -15.47
C LEU A 384 3.93 20.93 -14.68
N THR A 385 4.73 20.12 -15.38
CA THR A 385 5.72 19.27 -14.70
C THR A 385 6.84 20.11 -14.07
N ALA A 386 7.41 21.07 -14.81
CA ALA A 386 8.49 21.91 -14.32
C ALA A 386 8.04 22.85 -13.18
N ASP A 387 6.81 23.35 -13.24
CA ASP A 387 6.23 24.20 -12.19
C ASP A 387 5.94 23.40 -10.92
N ALA A 388 5.48 22.15 -11.05
CA ALA A 388 5.16 21.29 -9.92
C ALA A 388 6.40 20.65 -9.28
N LEU A 389 7.42 20.34 -10.09
CA LEU A 389 8.63 19.63 -9.67
C LEU A 389 9.92 20.38 -10.10
N PRO A 390 10.12 21.64 -9.66
CA PRO A 390 11.18 22.52 -10.19
C PRO A 390 12.61 22.03 -9.93
N ASP A 391 12.81 21.17 -8.93
CA ASP A 391 14.10 20.64 -8.53
C ASP A 391 14.27 19.15 -8.89
N ILE A 392 13.38 18.55 -9.69
CA ILE A 392 13.46 17.12 -10.06
C ILE A 392 13.97 16.96 -11.50
N ASP A 393 14.95 16.09 -11.68
CA ASP A 393 15.43 15.66 -13.00
C ASP A 393 15.15 14.17 -13.21
N LEU A 394 14.38 13.86 -14.25
CA LEU A 394 14.00 12.50 -14.63
C LEU A 394 15.09 11.85 -15.49
N PHE A 395 15.30 10.55 -15.28
CA PHE A 395 16.02 9.73 -16.25
C PHE A 395 15.20 9.59 -17.52
N THR A 396 15.90 9.62 -18.66
CA THR A 396 15.32 9.48 -20.00
C THR A 396 15.66 8.11 -20.57
N ALA A 397 14.71 7.48 -21.27
CA ALA A 397 14.85 6.14 -21.79
C ALA A 397 15.46 6.13 -23.21
N GLU A 398 16.49 5.29 -23.42
CA GLU A 398 17.15 5.09 -24.71
C GLU A 398 16.38 4.06 -25.56
N GLN A 399 16.02 4.42 -26.80
CA GLN A 399 15.41 3.47 -27.73
C GLN A 399 16.42 2.39 -28.15
N ARG A 400 15.99 1.12 -28.20
CA ARG A 400 16.82 -0.01 -28.63
C ARG A 400 16.01 -1.00 -29.46
N THR A 401 16.66 -1.60 -30.46
CA THR A 401 16.07 -2.68 -31.27
C THR A 401 16.95 -3.91 -31.18
N PHE A 402 16.33 -5.06 -30.99
CA PHE A 402 16.96 -6.37 -30.82
C PHE A 402 16.54 -7.30 -31.96
N GLY A 403 17.51 -8.03 -32.51
CA GLY A 403 17.23 -9.10 -33.47
C GLY A 403 16.92 -10.41 -32.75
N ILE A 404 15.89 -11.10 -33.22
CA ILE A 404 15.49 -12.42 -32.73
C ILE A 404 15.92 -13.49 -33.76
N ASP A 405 16.28 -14.68 -33.30
CA ASP A 405 16.80 -15.76 -34.14
C ASP A 405 15.86 -16.18 -35.29
N ASP A 406 14.56 -15.97 -35.13
CA ASP A 406 13.56 -16.26 -36.17
C ASP A 406 13.43 -15.15 -37.23
N GLY A 407 14.26 -14.10 -37.13
CA GLY A 407 14.31 -12.97 -38.05
C GLY A 407 13.48 -11.77 -37.62
N GLN A 408 12.69 -11.88 -36.54
CA GLN A 408 11.92 -10.76 -36.02
C GLN A 408 12.85 -9.66 -35.46
N GLN A 409 12.38 -8.41 -35.53
CA GLN A 409 12.97 -7.28 -34.81
C GLN A 409 12.03 -6.86 -33.70
N VAL A 410 12.56 -6.69 -32.49
CA VAL A 410 11.82 -6.27 -31.30
C VAL A 410 12.36 -4.95 -30.82
N HIS A 411 11.49 -3.94 -30.74
CA HIS A 411 11.85 -2.59 -30.30
C HIS A 411 11.49 -2.40 -28.83
N GLY A 412 12.25 -1.57 -28.11
CA GLY A 412 11.99 -1.24 -26.72
C GLY A 412 12.82 -0.07 -26.23
N TRP A 413 12.86 0.11 -24.91
CA TRP A 413 13.61 1.15 -24.24
C TRP A 413 14.46 0.62 -23.08
N LEU A 414 15.57 1.30 -22.86
CA LEU A 414 16.45 1.13 -21.71
C LEU A 414 16.42 2.39 -20.86
N LEU A 415 15.90 2.30 -19.64
CA LEU A 415 16.00 3.37 -18.64
C LEU A 415 17.02 2.96 -17.57
N ARG A 416 18.00 3.83 -17.29
CA ARG A 416 19.05 3.60 -16.29
C ARG A 416 19.72 4.91 -15.90
N ASP A 417 20.39 4.89 -14.76
CA ASP A 417 21.35 5.94 -14.42
C ASP A 417 22.65 5.74 -15.22
N PRO A 418 23.07 6.70 -16.07
CA PRO A 418 24.30 6.61 -16.84
C PRO A 418 25.57 6.61 -15.97
N ASP A 419 25.49 7.07 -14.73
CA ASP A 419 26.63 7.16 -13.81
C ASP A 419 26.86 5.86 -13.02
N HIS A 420 25.92 4.92 -13.06
CA HIS A 420 26.03 3.63 -12.38
C HIS A 420 26.87 2.62 -13.17
N ALA A 421 27.74 1.90 -12.45
CA ALA A 421 28.64 0.90 -13.02
C ALA A 421 27.89 -0.34 -13.56
N GLN A 422 28.42 -0.91 -14.64
CA GLN A 422 27.89 -2.09 -15.33
C GLN A 422 28.83 -3.30 -15.16
N PRO A 423 28.34 -4.56 -15.18
CA PRO A 423 26.93 -4.96 -15.32
C PRO A 423 26.11 -4.74 -14.04
N GLY A 424 24.87 -4.31 -14.20
CA GLY A 424 23.92 -4.06 -13.10
C GLY A 424 22.77 -5.07 -13.06
N PRO A 425 21.90 -4.99 -12.03
CA PRO A 425 20.64 -5.73 -12.04
C PRO A 425 19.73 -5.22 -13.17
N LEU A 426 18.94 -6.13 -13.75
CA LEU A 426 18.01 -5.80 -14.82
C LEU A 426 16.58 -6.19 -14.42
N LEU A 427 15.64 -5.26 -14.60
CA LEU A 427 14.21 -5.51 -14.52
C LEU A 427 13.64 -5.53 -15.93
N LEU A 428 13.08 -6.66 -16.36
CA LEU A 428 12.19 -6.72 -17.51
C LEU A 428 10.78 -6.31 -17.06
N ASP A 429 10.21 -5.27 -17.65
CA ASP A 429 8.84 -4.84 -17.40
C ASP A 429 7.97 -5.01 -18.66
N ILE A 430 6.92 -5.81 -18.53
CA ILE A 430 6.07 -6.25 -19.64
C ILE A 430 4.72 -5.51 -19.58
N HIS A 431 4.37 -4.80 -20.65
CA HIS A 431 3.11 -4.05 -20.72
C HIS A 431 1.88 -4.99 -20.81
N GLY A 432 0.73 -4.47 -20.37
CA GLY A 432 -0.58 -5.08 -20.61
C GLY A 432 -1.03 -4.99 -22.07
N GLY A 433 -2.06 -5.75 -22.45
CA GLY A 433 -2.53 -5.82 -23.84
C GLY A 433 -3.02 -7.22 -24.21
N PRO A 434 -2.39 -7.94 -25.15
CA PRO A 434 -1.02 -7.73 -25.69
C PRO A 434 -0.91 -6.59 -26.70
N HIS A 435 -2.04 -6.13 -27.21
CA HIS A 435 -2.15 -5.10 -28.23
C HIS A 435 -2.04 -3.66 -27.69
N ASN A 436 -1.00 -3.42 -26.89
CA ASN A 436 -0.57 -2.07 -26.51
C ASN A 436 0.90 -1.90 -26.93
N ALA A 437 1.54 -0.80 -26.55
CA ALA A 437 2.97 -0.62 -26.68
C ALA A 437 3.47 0.23 -25.53
N TRP A 438 4.61 -0.14 -24.97
CA TRP A 438 5.44 0.76 -24.21
C TRP A 438 5.79 2.00 -25.04
N SER A 439 6.09 3.09 -24.35
CA SER A 439 6.66 4.31 -24.91
C SER A 439 7.69 4.83 -23.93
N GLY A 440 8.69 5.57 -24.40
CA GLY A 440 9.77 6.06 -23.54
C GLY A 440 9.42 7.28 -22.68
N VAL A 441 8.14 7.66 -22.60
CA VAL A 441 7.68 8.87 -21.91
C VAL A 441 7.67 8.70 -20.40
N ALA A 442 7.69 9.82 -19.67
CA ALA A 442 7.48 9.81 -18.24
C ALA A 442 6.01 9.45 -17.92
N ASP A 443 5.81 8.52 -16.98
CA ASP A 443 4.47 8.12 -16.56
C ASP A 443 4.33 8.04 -15.03
N PRO A 444 3.17 8.40 -14.46
CA PRO A 444 2.95 8.43 -13.01
C PRO A 444 2.44 7.10 -12.43
N ALA A 445 2.36 6.02 -13.23
CA ALA A 445 1.93 4.70 -12.77
C ALA A 445 3.14 3.84 -12.36
N HIS A 446 4.24 3.92 -13.11
CA HIS A 446 5.46 3.13 -12.93
C HIS A 446 6.62 3.97 -12.34
N LEU A 447 6.34 4.71 -11.27
CA LEU A 447 7.37 5.50 -10.55
C LEU A 447 8.59 4.65 -10.14
N TYR A 448 8.37 3.35 -9.92
CA TYR A 448 9.44 2.40 -9.62
C TYR A 448 10.52 2.33 -10.71
N HIS A 449 10.24 2.70 -11.98
CA HIS A 449 11.26 2.78 -13.02
C HIS A 449 12.35 3.80 -12.65
N GLN A 450 11.95 5.02 -12.27
CA GLN A 450 12.87 6.10 -11.90
C GLN A 450 13.62 5.78 -10.60
N VAL A 451 12.91 5.26 -9.60
CA VAL A 451 13.49 4.88 -8.30
C VAL A 451 14.49 3.72 -8.44
N LEU A 452 14.17 2.70 -9.24
CA LEU A 452 15.10 1.59 -9.47
C LEU A 452 16.30 2.01 -10.33
N ALA A 453 16.11 2.89 -11.32
CA ALA A 453 17.21 3.44 -12.10
C ALA A 453 18.20 4.20 -11.22
N GLU A 454 17.73 5.01 -10.27
CA GLU A 454 18.57 5.66 -9.24
C GLU A 454 19.32 4.64 -8.36
N GLN A 455 18.70 3.48 -8.09
CA GLN A 455 19.31 2.37 -7.34
C GLN A 455 20.22 1.47 -8.20
N GLY A 456 20.55 1.90 -9.43
CA GLY A 456 21.48 1.21 -10.31
C GLY A 456 20.87 0.08 -11.14
N TRP A 457 19.54 -0.04 -11.20
CA TRP A 457 18.88 -1.00 -12.09
C TRP A 457 18.80 -0.49 -13.53
N THR A 458 18.93 -1.43 -14.46
CA THR A 458 18.53 -1.23 -15.85
C THR A 458 17.10 -1.71 -16.03
N ILE A 459 16.21 -0.82 -16.45
CA ILE A 459 14.82 -1.15 -16.75
C ILE A 459 14.70 -1.38 -18.25
N LEU A 460 14.31 -2.60 -18.61
CA LEU A 460 14.09 -3.02 -19.98
C LEU A 460 12.58 -3.10 -20.23
N THR A 461 12.08 -2.24 -21.10
CA THR A 461 10.69 -2.29 -21.59
C THR A 461 10.71 -2.66 -23.06
N LEU A 462 9.95 -3.68 -23.45
CA LEU A 462 9.95 -4.22 -24.82
C LEU A 462 8.55 -4.20 -25.41
N ASN A 463 8.48 -4.00 -26.72
CA ASN A 463 7.28 -4.20 -27.53
C ASN A 463 7.43 -5.49 -28.33
N PRO A 464 7.13 -6.66 -27.74
CA PRO A 464 7.19 -7.96 -28.40
C PRO A 464 6.15 -8.07 -29.51
N ARG A 465 6.24 -9.11 -30.35
CA ARG A 465 5.19 -9.43 -31.32
C ARG A 465 3.84 -9.54 -30.62
N GLY A 466 2.80 -8.97 -31.22
CA GLY A 466 1.54 -8.66 -30.55
C GLY A 466 1.37 -7.18 -30.23
N SER A 467 2.46 -6.43 -30.06
CA SER A 467 2.39 -5.01 -29.71
C SER A 467 1.91 -4.14 -30.87
N ASP A 468 1.34 -2.99 -30.53
CA ASP A 468 0.84 -2.00 -31.48
C ASP A 468 1.97 -1.12 -32.07
N GLY A 469 1.77 -0.61 -33.28
CA GLY A 469 2.66 0.36 -33.93
C GLY A 469 3.74 -0.22 -34.85
N TYR A 470 3.65 -1.50 -35.21
CA TYR A 470 4.63 -2.21 -36.05
C TYR A 470 4.03 -2.89 -37.30
N GLY A 471 2.74 -2.67 -37.57
CA GLY A 471 2.01 -3.29 -38.69
C GLY A 471 1.08 -4.43 -38.25
N GLU A 472 0.04 -4.71 -39.05
CA GLU A 472 -1.03 -5.65 -38.71
C GLU A 472 -0.49 -7.08 -38.51
N ASP A 473 0.50 -7.48 -39.31
CA ASP A 473 1.13 -8.81 -39.20
C ASP A 473 1.84 -8.98 -37.85
N PHE A 474 2.56 -7.95 -37.39
CA PHE A 474 3.23 -7.97 -36.09
C PHE A 474 2.20 -7.92 -34.94
N TYR A 475 1.16 -7.08 -35.08
CA TYR A 475 0.05 -6.99 -34.14
C TYR A 475 -0.64 -8.35 -33.95
N ARG A 476 -0.89 -9.10 -35.02
CA ARG A 476 -1.60 -10.39 -34.97
C ARG A 476 -0.69 -11.59 -34.69
N ALA A 477 0.63 -11.43 -34.69
CA ALA A 477 1.58 -12.54 -34.62
C ALA A 477 1.42 -13.43 -33.37
N VAL A 478 0.97 -12.84 -32.25
CA VAL A 478 0.79 -13.56 -30.97
C VAL A 478 -0.54 -14.31 -30.89
N VAL A 479 -1.52 -14.00 -31.75
CA VAL A 479 -2.86 -14.62 -31.74
C VAL A 479 -2.76 -16.15 -31.86
N GLY A 480 -3.42 -16.85 -30.95
CA GLY A 480 -3.40 -18.31 -30.82
C GLY A 480 -2.09 -18.88 -30.27
N GLY A 481 -1.18 -18.04 -29.77
CA GLY A 481 0.18 -18.41 -29.38
C GLY A 481 0.77 -17.62 -28.21
N TRP A 482 -0.06 -16.99 -27.37
CA TRP A 482 0.36 -16.29 -26.15
C TRP A 482 1.33 -17.14 -25.31
N GLY A 483 2.47 -16.57 -24.92
CA GLY A 483 3.46 -17.24 -24.08
C GLY A 483 4.31 -18.30 -24.78
N SER A 484 4.12 -18.50 -26.08
CA SER A 484 4.90 -19.43 -26.89
C SER A 484 5.54 -18.77 -28.09
N ARG A 485 4.85 -17.82 -28.73
CA ARG A 485 5.36 -17.10 -29.91
C ARG A 485 6.19 -15.88 -29.54
N ASP A 486 5.93 -15.28 -28.39
CA ASP A 486 6.50 -14.01 -27.93
C ASP A 486 7.57 -14.18 -26.85
N SER A 487 7.73 -15.37 -26.25
CA SER A 487 8.74 -15.60 -25.19
C SER A 487 10.17 -15.28 -25.63
N ALA A 488 10.52 -15.58 -26.89
CA ALA A 488 11.83 -15.25 -27.45
C ALA A 488 12.06 -13.74 -27.54
N ASP A 489 10.99 -12.96 -27.77
CA ASP A 489 11.04 -11.51 -27.87
C ASP A 489 11.36 -10.84 -26.53
N PHE A 490 11.25 -11.57 -25.41
CA PHE A 490 11.69 -11.12 -24.08
C PHE A 490 13.08 -11.65 -23.70
N LEU A 491 13.32 -12.95 -23.90
CA LEU A 491 14.52 -13.61 -23.40
C LEU A 491 15.78 -13.30 -24.22
N GLN A 492 15.69 -13.18 -25.54
CA GLN A 492 16.86 -12.92 -26.39
C GLN A 492 17.39 -11.48 -26.29
N PRO A 493 16.55 -10.44 -26.09
CA PRO A 493 17.05 -9.12 -25.71
C PRO A 493 17.85 -9.14 -24.40
N ILE A 494 17.41 -9.89 -23.39
CA ILE A 494 18.15 -10.07 -22.14
C ILE A 494 19.51 -10.74 -22.41
N ASP A 495 19.56 -11.79 -23.23
CA ASP A 495 20.81 -12.45 -23.63
C ASP A 495 21.77 -11.50 -24.33
N THR A 496 21.25 -10.64 -25.21
CA THR A 496 22.02 -9.60 -25.87
C THR A 496 22.65 -8.66 -24.83
N LEU A 497 21.86 -8.12 -23.90
CA LEU A 497 22.34 -7.19 -22.87
C LEU A 497 23.35 -7.82 -21.89
N ILE A 498 23.20 -9.12 -21.59
CA ILE A 498 24.19 -9.86 -20.80
C ILE A 498 25.51 -9.96 -21.58
N SER A 499 25.45 -10.32 -22.87
CA SER A 499 26.64 -10.44 -23.72
C SER A 499 27.38 -9.11 -23.92
N GLU A 500 26.65 -8.00 -23.92
CA GLU A 500 27.19 -6.63 -23.99
C GLU A 500 27.77 -6.15 -22.65
N GLY A 501 27.58 -6.90 -21.56
CA GLY A 501 28.03 -6.52 -20.22
C GLY A 501 27.18 -5.43 -19.55
N VAL A 502 25.94 -5.24 -20.01
CA VAL A 502 24.95 -4.33 -19.41
C VAL A 502 24.22 -5.02 -18.26
N ALA A 503 23.76 -6.26 -18.45
CA ALA A 503 22.98 -6.97 -17.43
C ALA A 503 23.81 -8.07 -16.74
N ASP A 504 23.69 -8.16 -15.42
CA ASP A 504 24.24 -9.27 -14.64
C ASP A 504 23.30 -10.49 -14.78
N PRO A 505 23.76 -11.64 -15.33
CA PRO A 505 22.94 -12.82 -15.52
C PRO A 505 22.39 -13.43 -14.22
N GLN A 506 22.95 -13.07 -13.06
CA GLN A 506 22.45 -13.54 -11.76
C GLN A 506 21.41 -12.60 -11.16
N ARG A 507 21.25 -11.37 -11.67
CA ARG A 507 20.42 -10.32 -11.07
C ARG A 507 19.33 -9.86 -12.03
N LEU A 508 18.60 -10.81 -12.58
CA LEU A 508 17.48 -10.59 -13.48
C LEU A 508 16.17 -10.65 -12.71
N ALA A 509 15.27 -9.71 -12.95
CA ALA A 509 13.91 -9.74 -12.44
C ALA A 509 12.90 -9.50 -13.56
N VAL A 510 11.67 -9.96 -13.34
CA VAL A 510 10.56 -9.74 -14.28
C VAL A 510 9.34 -9.19 -13.55
N THR A 511 8.68 -8.22 -14.16
CA THR A 511 7.40 -7.70 -13.71
C THR A 511 6.47 -7.47 -14.88
N GLY A 512 5.18 -7.43 -14.62
CA GLY A 512 4.20 -6.98 -15.60
C GLY A 512 2.79 -6.97 -15.03
N TYR A 513 1.91 -6.23 -15.70
CA TYR A 513 0.51 -6.07 -15.30
C TYR A 513 -0.44 -6.55 -16.43
N SER A 514 -1.57 -7.18 -16.09
CA SER A 514 -2.54 -7.71 -17.08
C SER A 514 -1.92 -8.79 -17.97
N TYR A 515 -1.88 -8.62 -19.30
CA TYR A 515 -1.08 -9.47 -20.20
C TYR A 515 0.38 -9.61 -19.73
N GLY A 516 1.00 -8.54 -19.22
CA GLY A 516 2.33 -8.60 -18.63
C GLY A 516 2.39 -9.47 -17.37
N GLY A 517 1.30 -9.52 -16.59
CA GLY A 517 1.15 -10.43 -15.45
C GLY A 517 1.05 -11.88 -15.91
N PHE A 518 0.29 -12.15 -16.98
CA PHE A 518 0.29 -13.45 -17.66
C PHE A 518 1.69 -13.84 -18.14
N SER A 519 2.39 -12.95 -18.84
CA SER A 519 3.74 -13.22 -19.34
C SER A 519 4.73 -13.43 -18.20
N THR A 520 4.57 -12.75 -17.07
CA THR A 520 5.36 -12.98 -15.85
C THR A 520 5.14 -14.40 -15.31
N CYS A 521 3.87 -14.84 -15.18
CA CYS A 521 3.55 -16.22 -14.78
C CYS A 521 4.10 -17.25 -15.78
N ARG A 522 3.98 -16.97 -17.08
CA ARG A 522 4.46 -17.86 -18.15
C ARG A 522 5.98 -17.99 -18.15
N LEU A 523 6.71 -16.88 -18.15
CA LEU A 523 8.17 -16.87 -18.21
C LEU A 523 8.78 -17.55 -16.98
N THR A 524 8.21 -17.33 -15.78
CA THR A 524 8.68 -17.99 -14.55
C THR A 524 8.38 -19.50 -14.52
N ALA A 525 7.39 -19.97 -15.29
CA ALA A 525 7.14 -21.40 -15.49
C ALA A 525 8.07 -22.01 -16.54
N ASP A 526 8.49 -21.23 -17.54
CA ASP A 526 9.35 -21.69 -18.64
C ASP A 526 10.85 -21.64 -18.30
N THR A 527 11.28 -20.76 -17.37
CA THR A 527 12.70 -20.59 -17.02
C THR A 527 12.90 -20.14 -15.57
N ASP A 528 14.07 -20.48 -15.01
CA ASP A 528 14.46 -20.17 -13.64
C ASP A 528 15.50 -19.03 -13.53
N ARG A 529 15.76 -18.33 -14.64
CA ARG A 529 16.76 -17.25 -14.74
C ARG A 529 16.45 -16.03 -13.88
N PHE A 530 15.18 -15.81 -13.54
CA PHE A 530 14.76 -14.64 -12.76
C PHE A 530 14.96 -14.90 -11.27
N ALA A 531 15.68 -13.98 -10.63
CA ALA A 531 15.88 -13.91 -9.19
C ALA A 531 14.58 -13.55 -8.45
N ALA A 532 13.75 -12.72 -9.06
CA ALA A 532 12.48 -12.24 -8.51
C ALA A 532 11.45 -12.02 -9.61
N ALA A 533 10.17 -12.21 -9.27
CA ALA A 533 9.04 -11.88 -10.12
C ALA A 533 7.99 -11.05 -9.37
N VAL A 534 7.35 -10.11 -10.06
CA VAL A 534 6.19 -9.36 -9.57
C VAL A 534 5.07 -9.44 -10.61
N ALA A 535 4.02 -10.21 -10.34
CA ALA A 535 2.90 -10.42 -11.25
C ALA A 535 1.68 -9.59 -10.78
N GLY A 536 1.34 -8.56 -11.55
CA GLY A 536 0.22 -7.66 -11.26
C GLY A 536 -0.99 -7.94 -12.15
N GLY A 537 -2.21 -7.80 -11.63
CA GLY A 537 -3.45 -7.96 -12.42
C GLY A 537 -3.44 -9.22 -13.30
N LEU A 538 -2.87 -10.32 -12.78
CA LEU A 538 -2.37 -11.43 -13.58
C LEU A 538 -3.49 -12.31 -14.15
N LEU A 539 -3.13 -13.09 -15.17
CA LEU A 539 -3.94 -14.18 -15.71
C LEU A 539 -3.07 -15.45 -15.74
N CYS A 540 -3.53 -16.51 -15.10
CA CYS A 540 -2.81 -17.80 -15.05
C CYS A 540 -3.63 -19.00 -15.56
N ASP A 541 -4.94 -18.86 -15.73
CA ASP A 541 -5.86 -19.90 -16.21
C ASP A 541 -6.86 -19.34 -17.23
N PHE A 542 -6.69 -19.71 -18.51
CA PHE A 542 -7.57 -19.34 -19.61
C PHE A 542 -8.95 -19.99 -19.55
N ALA A 543 -9.07 -21.20 -19.00
CA ALA A 543 -10.34 -21.93 -18.91
C ALA A 543 -11.29 -21.24 -17.93
N ASP A 544 -10.75 -20.71 -16.83
CA ASP A 544 -11.52 -19.90 -15.88
C ASP A 544 -11.73 -18.46 -16.38
N PHE A 545 -10.71 -17.86 -16.99
CA PHE A 545 -10.82 -16.51 -17.54
C PHE A 545 -11.97 -16.38 -18.56
N ALA A 546 -12.17 -17.40 -19.40
CA ALA A 546 -13.22 -17.41 -20.44
C ALA A 546 -14.63 -17.15 -19.90
N GLY A 547 -14.94 -17.57 -18.66
CA GLY A 547 -16.23 -17.33 -18.01
C GLY A 547 -16.19 -16.34 -16.85
N GLY A 548 -15.01 -16.09 -16.27
CA GLY A 548 -14.83 -15.23 -15.11
C GLY A 548 -14.63 -13.76 -15.45
N SER A 549 -14.02 -13.43 -16.59
CA SER A 549 -13.70 -12.05 -16.98
C SER A 549 -14.89 -11.32 -17.63
N ASP A 550 -14.96 -9.99 -17.47
CA ASP A 550 -15.93 -9.11 -18.16
C ASP A 550 -15.82 -9.17 -19.69
N ILE A 551 -14.65 -9.53 -20.24
CA ILE A 551 -14.40 -9.69 -21.68
C ILE A 551 -14.03 -11.13 -22.09
N GLY A 552 -14.04 -12.08 -21.15
CA GLY A 552 -13.53 -13.44 -21.36
C GLY A 552 -14.21 -14.20 -22.51
N ALA A 553 -15.53 -14.07 -22.61
CA ALA A 553 -16.32 -14.75 -23.65
C ALA A 553 -15.95 -14.33 -25.07
N LEU A 554 -15.44 -13.10 -25.26
CA LEU A 554 -15.00 -12.57 -26.54
C LEU A 554 -13.49 -12.78 -26.74
N MET A 555 -12.69 -12.44 -25.73
CA MET A 555 -11.24 -12.42 -25.82
C MET A 555 -10.67 -13.83 -25.96
N THR A 556 -11.18 -14.82 -25.22
CA THR A 556 -10.58 -16.16 -25.24
C THR A 556 -10.67 -16.84 -26.62
N PRO A 557 -11.83 -16.86 -27.32
CA PRO A 557 -11.89 -17.38 -28.69
C PRO A 557 -11.02 -16.61 -29.67
N LEU A 558 -11.00 -15.28 -29.59
CA LEU A 558 -10.31 -14.44 -30.57
C LEU A 558 -8.79 -14.39 -30.39
N GLU A 559 -8.29 -14.37 -29.15
CA GLU A 559 -6.88 -14.18 -28.82
C GLU A 559 -6.16 -15.49 -28.48
N VAL A 560 -6.76 -16.31 -27.62
CA VAL A 560 -6.11 -17.50 -27.05
C VAL A 560 -6.26 -18.70 -27.96
N ALA A 561 -7.47 -18.90 -28.48
CA ALA A 561 -7.76 -19.94 -29.46
C ALA A 561 -7.30 -19.50 -30.86
N GLY A 562 -7.61 -18.25 -31.24
CA GLY A 562 -7.42 -17.73 -32.58
C GLY A 562 -8.29 -18.49 -33.58
N ASP A 563 -7.71 -18.87 -34.72
CA ASP A 563 -8.42 -19.66 -35.75
C ASP A 563 -8.63 -21.14 -35.36
N GLN A 564 -8.13 -21.58 -34.19
CA GLN A 564 -8.24 -22.97 -33.73
C GLN A 564 -9.42 -23.12 -32.75
N PRO A 565 -10.33 -24.08 -32.95
CA PRO A 565 -11.36 -24.37 -31.96
C PRO A 565 -10.71 -25.06 -30.76
N LEU A 566 -10.69 -24.39 -29.60
CA LEU A 566 -10.29 -24.97 -28.32
C LEU A 566 -11.50 -25.15 -27.41
N ASP A 567 -11.52 -26.27 -26.69
CA ASP A 567 -12.45 -26.50 -25.58
C ASP A 567 -11.79 -26.14 -24.24
N ARG A 568 -12.51 -26.39 -23.14
CA ARG A 568 -12.00 -26.11 -21.78
C ARG A 568 -10.67 -26.81 -21.49
N GLN A 569 -10.47 -28.03 -22.01
CA GLN A 569 -9.21 -28.75 -21.81
C GLN A 569 -8.07 -28.09 -22.59
N GLY A 570 -8.30 -27.71 -23.85
CA GLY A 570 -7.32 -27.01 -24.66
C GLY A 570 -6.89 -25.65 -24.06
N TYR A 571 -7.81 -24.93 -23.42
CA TYR A 571 -7.49 -23.69 -22.70
C TYR A 571 -6.63 -23.97 -21.45
N ALA A 572 -6.98 -24.99 -20.66
CA ALA A 572 -6.21 -25.36 -19.48
C ALA A 572 -4.77 -25.79 -19.85
N GLU A 573 -4.58 -26.56 -20.92
CA GLU A 573 -3.26 -27.01 -21.38
C GLU A 573 -2.33 -25.86 -21.79
N ARG A 574 -2.89 -24.74 -22.24
CA ARG A 574 -2.14 -23.52 -22.64
C ARG A 574 -1.91 -22.54 -21.49
N SER A 575 -2.52 -22.77 -20.34
CA SER A 575 -2.50 -21.87 -19.21
C SER A 575 -1.18 -21.96 -18.44
N PRO A 576 -0.58 -20.85 -17.96
CA PRO A 576 0.63 -20.88 -17.13
C PRO A 576 0.51 -21.80 -15.91
N ILE A 577 -0.68 -21.86 -15.29
CA ILE A 577 -0.93 -22.72 -14.12
C ILE A 577 -0.69 -24.21 -14.37
N ALA A 578 -0.80 -24.67 -15.62
CA ALA A 578 -0.49 -26.06 -15.97
C ALA A 578 1.00 -26.42 -15.78
N GLN A 579 1.88 -25.42 -15.73
CA GLN A 579 3.33 -25.59 -15.54
C GLN A 579 3.84 -25.01 -14.23
N VAL A 580 2.95 -24.67 -13.29
CA VAL A 580 3.32 -24.03 -12.01
C VAL A 580 4.34 -24.84 -11.19
N SER A 581 4.36 -26.17 -11.34
CA SER A 581 5.33 -27.04 -10.67
C SER A 581 6.78 -26.82 -11.11
N GLN A 582 7.00 -26.11 -12.23
CA GLN A 582 8.34 -25.76 -12.71
C GLN A 582 8.82 -24.41 -12.15
N VAL A 583 7.93 -23.63 -11.53
CA VAL A 583 8.27 -22.31 -11.02
C VAL A 583 9.14 -22.46 -9.79
N THR A 584 10.27 -21.75 -9.79
CA THR A 584 11.17 -21.65 -8.63
C THR A 584 11.46 -20.20 -8.21
N THR A 585 11.08 -19.24 -9.05
CA THR A 585 11.31 -17.80 -8.81
C THR A 585 10.38 -17.26 -7.72
N PRO A 586 10.93 -16.61 -6.67
CA PRO A 586 10.16 -15.86 -5.68
C PRO A 586 9.21 -14.85 -6.33
N THR A 587 7.91 -14.97 -6.06
CA THR A 587 6.87 -14.19 -6.76
C THR A 587 6.03 -13.35 -5.80
N LEU A 588 5.99 -12.04 -6.00
CA LEU A 588 5.00 -11.15 -5.41
C LEU A 588 3.80 -11.04 -6.37
N ILE A 589 2.59 -11.14 -5.83
CA ILE A 589 1.35 -10.99 -6.57
C ILE A 589 0.62 -9.75 -6.06
N LEU A 590 0.31 -8.80 -6.95
CA LEU A 590 -0.33 -7.52 -6.64
C LEU A 590 -1.64 -7.39 -7.44
N HIS A 591 -2.80 -7.39 -6.78
CA HIS A 591 -4.07 -7.54 -7.50
C HIS A 591 -5.19 -6.65 -6.94
N GLY A 592 -6.02 -6.08 -7.82
CA GLY A 592 -7.23 -5.37 -7.39
C GLY A 592 -8.30 -6.36 -6.89
N ALA A 593 -8.89 -6.11 -5.73
CA ALA A 593 -9.92 -7.02 -5.19
C ALA A 593 -11.20 -7.01 -6.03
N ASP A 594 -11.50 -5.90 -6.72
CA ASP A 594 -12.70 -5.71 -7.52
C ASP A 594 -12.42 -5.76 -9.03
N ASP A 595 -11.21 -6.18 -9.42
CA ASP A 595 -10.81 -6.40 -10.81
C ASP A 595 -11.77 -7.38 -11.49
N GLN A 596 -12.53 -6.92 -12.49
CA GLN A 596 -13.40 -7.77 -13.31
C GLN A 596 -12.76 -8.11 -14.66
N ARG A 597 -11.67 -7.45 -15.02
CA ARG A 597 -10.93 -7.69 -16.27
C ARG A 597 -10.10 -8.95 -16.16
N CYS A 598 -9.27 -9.02 -15.13
CA CYS A 598 -8.50 -10.19 -14.72
C CYS A 598 -8.97 -10.56 -13.31
N PRO A 599 -10.03 -11.38 -13.17
CA PRO A 599 -10.67 -11.56 -11.88
C PRO A 599 -9.72 -12.10 -10.82
N VAL A 600 -9.91 -11.67 -9.56
CA VAL A 600 -8.99 -11.97 -8.44
C VAL A 600 -8.71 -13.46 -8.24
N ASN A 601 -9.64 -14.33 -8.65
CA ASN A 601 -9.44 -15.78 -8.61
C ASN A 601 -8.21 -16.24 -9.42
N GLN A 602 -7.80 -15.51 -10.45
CA GLN A 602 -6.57 -15.77 -11.20
C GLN A 602 -5.34 -15.62 -10.28
N ALA A 603 -5.32 -14.56 -9.46
CA ALA A 603 -4.26 -14.30 -8.49
C ALA A 603 -4.23 -15.34 -7.38
N GLU A 604 -5.40 -15.68 -6.84
CA GLU A 604 -5.57 -16.67 -5.77
C GLU A 604 -5.11 -18.06 -6.21
N GLN A 605 -5.49 -18.48 -7.42
CA GLN A 605 -5.07 -19.76 -7.99
C GLN A 605 -3.55 -19.85 -8.13
N TRP A 606 -2.92 -18.82 -8.70
CA TRP A 606 -1.47 -18.78 -8.82
C TRP A 606 -0.77 -18.76 -7.46
N PHE A 607 -1.25 -17.94 -6.52
CA PHE A 607 -0.73 -17.86 -5.16
C PHE A 607 -0.75 -19.21 -4.45
N VAL A 608 -1.92 -19.86 -4.41
CA VAL A 608 -2.08 -21.15 -3.72
C VAL A 608 -1.22 -22.22 -4.37
N ALA A 609 -1.13 -22.24 -5.70
CA ALA A 609 -0.31 -23.20 -6.42
C ALA A 609 1.20 -23.02 -6.13
N LEU A 610 1.71 -21.79 -6.17
CA LEU A 610 3.11 -21.49 -5.83
C LEU A 610 3.43 -21.82 -4.37
N ARG A 611 2.56 -21.43 -3.43
CA ARG A 611 2.73 -21.76 -2.02
C ARG A 611 2.71 -23.26 -1.76
N SER A 612 1.88 -24.00 -2.49
CA SER A 612 1.82 -25.47 -2.40
C SER A 612 3.07 -26.14 -2.98
N ALA A 613 3.81 -25.43 -3.84
CA ALA A 613 5.09 -25.87 -4.39
C ALA A 613 6.31 -25.34 -3.59
N ASP A 614 6.09 -24.81 -2.38
CA ASP A 614 7.12 -24.21 -1.52
C ASP A 614 7.90 -23.05 -2.16
N VAL A 615 7.33 -22.37 -3.15
CA VAL A 615 7.91 -21.16 -3.73
C VAL A 615 7.69 -19.98 -2.77
N PRO A 616 8.71 -19.14 -2.48
CA PRO A 616 8.51 -17.91 -1.73
C PRO A 616 7.52 -17.01 -2.47
N THR A 617 6.36 -16.75 -1.86
CA THR A 617 5.28 -16.05 -2.54
C THR A 617 4.49 -15.21 -1.56
N ARG A 618 4.05 -14.03 -1.99
CA ARG A 618 3.14 -13.15 -1.23
C ARG A 618 2.03 -12.67 -2.16
N LEU A 619 0.78 -12.73 -1.69
CA LEU A 619 -0.38 -12.16 -2.35
C LEU A 619 -0.80 -10.88 -1.60
N VAL A 620 -0.97 -9.79 -2.35
CA VAL A 620 -1.52 -8.53 -1.86
C VAL A 620 -2.73 -8.17 -2.71
N THR A 621 -3.88 -8.03 -2.06
CA THR A 621 -5.13 -7.62 -2.69
C THR A 621 -5.51 -6.22 -2.23
N TYR A 622 -5.82 -5.33 -3.18
CA TYR A 622 -6.18 -3.94 -2.90
C TYR A 622 -7.70 -3.78 -2.83
N PRO A 623 -8.28 -3.48 -1.66
CA PRO A 623 -9.74 -3.41 -1.50
C PRO A 623 -10.39 -2.33 -2.36
N GLY A 624 -11.48 -2.62 -3.07
CA GLY A 624 -12.16 -1.61 -3.89
C GLY A 624 -11.41 -1.20 -5.16
N ALA A 625 -10.27 -1.83 -5.47
CA ALA A 625 -9.49 -1.52 -6.65
C ALA A 625 -9.93 -2.37 -7.85
N SER A 626 -10.28 -1.69 -8.95
CA SER A 626 -10.52 -2.29 -10.28
C SER A 626 -9.22 -2.57 -11.03
N HIS A 627 -9.28 -3.06 -12.27
CA HIS A 627 -8.09 -3.38 -13.05
C HIS A 627 -7.16 -2.17 -13.26
N LEU A 628 -7.69 -0.98 -13.47
CA LEU A 628 -6.90 0.23 -13.80
C LEU A 628 -6.40 1.03 -12.59
N PHE A 629 -6.53 0.49 -11.38
CA PHE A 629 -6.20 1.23 -10.15
C PHE A 629 -4.76 1.75 -10.08
N ILE A 630 -3.82 1.13 -10.80
CA ILE A 630 -2.42 1.59 -10.89
C ILE A 630 -2.29 2.95 -11.61
N ILE A 631 -3.25 3.30 -12.46
CA ILE A 631 -3.28 4.54 -13.25
C ILE A 631 -4.04 5.65 -12.52
N ASP A 632 -5.26 5.37 -12.07
CA ASP A 632 -6.20 6.38 -11.57
C ASP A 632 -6.93 5.96 -10.27
N GLY A 633 -6.51 4.86 -9.66
CA GLY A 633 -6.99 4.44 -8.35
C GLY A 633 -6.44 5.30 -7.21
N ARG A 634 -6.80 4.92 -5.99
CA ARG A 634 -6.39 5.60 -4.75
C ARG A 634 -4.88 5.85 -4.71
N PRO A 635 -4.43 7.09 -4.42
CA PRO A 635 -3.01 7.40 -4.25
C PRO A 635 -2.28 6.44 -3.32
N SER A 636 -2.88 6.06 -2.18
CA SER A 636 -2.34 5.11 -1.22
C SER A 636 -2.02 3.74 -1.84
N HIS A 637 -2.93 3.21 -2.64
CA HIS A 637 -2.76 1.91 -3.32
C HIS A 637 -1.68 1.98 -4.40
N ARG A 638 -1.63 3.08 -5.16
CA ARG A 638 -0.61 3.30 -6.19
C ARG A 638 0.78 3.41 -5.58
N LEU A 639 0.92 4.09 -4.44
CA LEU A 639 2.18 4.19 -3.69
C LEU A 639 2.60 2.83 -3.11
N ASP A 640 1.69 2.10 -2.47
CA ASP A 640 1.97 0.78 -1.90
C ASP A 640 2.37 -0.23 -2.99
N TYR A 641 1.69 -0.23 -4.16
CA TYR A 641 2.06 -1.03 -5.32
C TYR A 641 3.52 -0.80 -5.74
N ASN A 642 3.88 0.47 -5.95
CA ASN A 642 5.23 0.87 -6.36
C ASN A 642 6.29 0.47 -5.30
N ARG A 643 6.01 0.72 -4.02
CA ARG A 643 6.93 0.41 -2.90
C ARG A 643 7.14 -1.09 -2.75
N ARG A 644 6.08 -1.90 -2.74
CA ARG A 644 6.18 -3.36 -2.59
C ARG A 644 6.93 -4.02 -3.73
N LEU A 645 6.77 -3.53 -4.95
CA LEU A 645 7.53 -4.00 -6.10
C LEU A 645 9.03 -3.81 -5.84
N VAL A 646 9.46 -2.59 -5.52
CA VAL A 646 10.88 -2.30 -5.24
C VAL A 646 11.39 -3.11 -4.05
N ASP A 647 10.64 -3.17 -2.95
CA ASP A 647 11.03 -3.93 -1.76
C ASP A 647 11.18 -5.43 -2.06
N TRP A 648 10.34 -6.01 -2.93
CA TRP A 648 10.46 -7.41 -3.34
C TRP A 648 11.71 -7.67 -4.18
N LEU A 649 12.03 -6.79 -5.11
CA LEU A 649 13.24 -6.89 -5.92
C LEU A 649 14.51 -6.74 -5.07
N GLN A 650 14.49 -5.84 -4.09
CA GLN A 650 15.59 -5.69 -3.12
C GLN A 650 15.76 -6.91 -2.22
N ARG A 651 14.65 -7.58 -1.86
CA ARG A 651 14.67 -8.80 -1.06
C ARG A 651 15.25 -10.00 -1.81
N TYR A 652 15.05 -10.08 -3.13
CA TYR A 652 15.54 -11.16 -3.97
C TYR A 652 16.44 -10.63 -5.10
N PRO A 653 17.62 -10.06 -4.76
CA PRO A 653 18.42 -9.32 -5.72
C PRO A 653 19.24 -10.22 -6.66
N SER A 654 19.32 -11.54 -6.38
CA SER A 654 20.11 -12.51 -7.14
C SER A 654 19.51 -13.93 -7.15
N ALA A 655 19.71 -14.67 -8.25
CA ALA A 655 19.32 -16.06 -8.40
C ALA A 655 20.21 -17.02 -7.57
N THR A 656 21.42 -16.61 -7.19
CA THR A 656 22.31 -17.39 -6.30
C THR A 656 21.96 -17.27 -4.81
N THR A 657 21.16 -16.27 -4.43
CA THR A 657 20.69 -16.09 -3.04
C THR A 657 19.43 -16.90 -2.72
N ARG A 658 19.08 -17.93 -3.52
CA ARG A 658 17.94 -18.83 -3.26
C ARG A 658 18.10 -19.47 -1.87
N PRO A 659 17.29 -19.10 -0.88
CA PRO A 659 17.38 -19.69 0.45
C PRO A 659 16.69 -21.04 0.40
N ALA A 660 17.44 -22.12 0.63
CA ALA A 660 16.84 -23.40 0.99
C ALA A 660 16.41 -23.31 2.47
N GLY A 661 15.11 -23.14 2.72
CA GLY A 661 14.61 -22.85 4.06
C GLY A 661 14.72 -21.36 4.42
N ARG A 662 13.91 -20.93 5.40
CA ARG A 662 13.66 -19.54 5.86
C ARG A 662 14.67 -18.48 5.38
N VAL A 663 14.12 -17.48 4.69
CA VAL A 663 14.59 -16.11 4.42
C VAL A 663 15.95 -15.74 5.08
N PRO A 664 16.96 -15.33 4.31
CA PRO A 664 18.13 -14.64 4.82
C PRO A 664 17.72 -13.21 5.16
N ALA A 665 17.52 -12.95 6.45
CA ALA A 665 18.35 -12.01 7.21
C ALA A 665 19.14 -10.97 6.40
N GLY A 666 18.56 -9.79 6.13
CA GLY A 666 19.30 -8.72 5.45
C GLY A 666 18.46 -7.63 4.79
N LEU A 667 17.30 -7.25 5.35
CA LEU A 667 16.70 -5.96 5.00
C LEU A 667 17.64 -4.88 5.57
N GLY A 668 18.27 -4.10 4.69
CA GLY A 668 19.24 -3.08 5.07
C GLY A 668 18.64 -1.98 5.96
N SER A 669 19.50 -1.09 6.46
CA SER A 669 19.10 0.08 7.27
C SER A 669 17.95 0.87 6.64
N ASP A 670 17.92 0.98 5.31
CA ASP A 670 16.98 1.84 4.60
C ASP A 670 15.54 1.31 4.65
N HIS A 671 15.36 -0.01 4.68
CA HIS A 671 14.03 -0.60 4.88
C HIS A 671 13.54 -0.30 6.29
N TRP A 672 14.34 -0.64 7.31
CA TRP A 672 13.95 -0.45 8.71
C TRP A 672 13.81 1.03 9.08
N GLN A 673 14.61 1.92 8.49
CA GLN A 673 14.48 3.36 8.65
C GLN A 673 13.14 3.85 8.12
N ARG A 674 12.78 3.50 6.87
CA ARG A 674 11.48 3.85 6.27
C ARG A 674 10.31 3.31 7.11
N ARG A 675 10.35 2.03 7.49
CA ARG A 675 9.28 1.41 8.29
C ARG A 675 9.14 2.08 9.65
N LEU A 676 10.26 2.41 10.30
CA LEU A 676 10.23 3.15 11.56
C LEU A 676 9.66 4.56 11.36
N ASP A 677 10.06 5.27 10.31
CA ASP A 677 9.55 6.62 9.99
C ASP A 677 8.03 6.60 9.78
N ASP A 678 7.55 5.72 8.89
CA ASP A 678 6.13 5.56 8.54
C ASP A 678 5.28 5.24 9.78
N LEU A 679 5.66 4.19 10.52
CA LEU A 679 4.85 3.73 11.64
C LEU A 679 4.95 4.70 12.82
N ARG A 680 6.10 5.34 13.04
CA ARG A 680 6.25 6.37 14.07
C ARG A 680 5.29 7.52 13.81
N GLU A 681 5.21 8.01 12.57
CA GLU A 681 4.27 9.07 12.19
C GLU A 681 2.81 8.61 12.35
N HIS A 682 2.48 7.43 11.83
CA HIS A 682 1.15 6.85 11.94
C HIS A 682 0.66 6.74 13.39
N TYR A 683 1.51 6.26 14.29
CA TYR A 683 1.21 6.08 15.71
C TYR A 683 1.55 7.28 16.59
N GLN A 684 1.89 8.42 15.99
CA GLN A 684 2.19 9.69 16.68
C GLN A 684 3.26 9.55 17.77
N VAL A 685 4.27 8.71 17.53
CA VAL A 685 5.40 8.51 18.43
C VAL A 685 6.41 9.66 18.22
N PRO A 686 6.84 10.39 19.27
CA PRO A 686 7.71 11.55 19.07
C PRO A 686 9.09 11.16 18.54
N GLY A 687 9.70 10.15 19.15
CA GLY A 687 10.99 9.59 18.76
C GLY A 687 11.10 8.11 19.12
N ALA A 688 11.82 7.38 18.28
CA ALA A 688 12.00 5.95 18.43
C ALA A 688 13.37 5.48 17.92
N GLN A 689 13.84 4.37 18.47
CA GLN A 689 14.92 3.55 17.92
C GLN A 689 14.41 2.14 17.69
N PHE A 690 14.68 1.58 16.52
CA PHE A 690 14.42 0.18 16.23
C PHE A 690 15.71 -0.53 15.86
N GLY A 691 15.85 -1.78 16.30
CA GLY A 691 16.99 -2.57 15.89
C GLY A 691 16.75 -4.06 15.90
N VAL A 692 17.51 -4.74 15.04
CA VAL A 692 17.50 -6.18 14.85
C VAL A 692 18.93 -6.71 14.86
N LEU A 693 19.11 -7.89 15.44
CA LEU A 693 20.36 -8.63 15.48
C LEU A 693 20.09 -10.06 15.06
N GLU A 694 20.87 -10.56 14.11
CA GLU A 694 20.81 -11.94 13.65
C GLU A 694 22.18 -12.57 13.80
N LEU A 695 22.23 -13.78 14.32
CA LEU A 695 23.46 -14.54 14.48
C LEU A 695 23.44 -15.79 13.60
N THR A 696 24.61 -16.21 13.17
CA THR A 696 24.83 -17.52 12.57
C THR A 696 24.65 -18.63 13.61
N ASP A 697 24.53 -19.89 13.16
CA ASP A 697 24.41 -21.06 14.05
C ASP A 697 25.59 -21.21 15.03
N ASP A 698 26.79 -20.77 14.63
CA ASP A 698 28.00 -20.73 15.48
C ASP A 698 28.10 -19.47 16.35
N GLY A 699 27.07 -18.62 16.36
CA GLY A 699 26.93 -17.45 17.22
C GLY A 699 27.67 -16.19 16.73
N ARG A 700 28.22 -16.16 15.52
CA ARG A 700 28.80 -14.93 14.96
C ARG A 700 27.69 -13.98 14.51
N GLU A 701 27.95 -12.69 14.56
CA GLU A 701 26.99 -11.69 14.06
C GLU A 701 26.87 -11.84 12.54
N LEU A 702 25.65 -12.10 12.06
CA LEU A 702 25.32 -12.19 10.65
C LEU A 702 24.96 -10.79 10.13
N THR A 703 24.00 -10.16 10.80
CA THR A 703 23.52 -8.80 10.50
C THR A 703 23.18 -8.09 11.80
N ARG A 704 23.38 -6.78 11.80
CA ARG A 704 22.86 -5.87 12.82
C ARG A 704 22.38 -4.60 12.14
N THR A 705 21.17 -4.18 12.46
CA THR A 705 20.64 -2.89 12.01
C THR A 705 20.05 -2.16 13.19
N VAL A 706 20.38 -0.87 13.32
CA VAL A 706 19.80 0.04 14.31
C VAL A 706 19.51 1.35 13.61
N VAL A 707 18.26 1.78 13.68
CA VAL A 707 17.74 2.99 13.05
C VAL A 707 17.08 3.88 14.09
N GLY A 708 17.07 5.19 13.85
CA GLY A 708 16.49 6.18 14.74
C GLY A 708 15.58 7.13 13.96
N SER A 709 14.44 7.49 14.53
CA SER A 709 13.44 8.35 13.89
C SER A 709 12.84 9.34 14.88
N GLY A 710 12.56 10.56 14.41
CA GLY A 710 11.89 11.60 15.19
C GLY A 710 12.79 12.32 16.20
N VAL A 711 12.22 12.69 17.35
CA VAL A 711 12.87 13.57 18.34
C VAL A 711 12.92 12.97 19.74
N LEU A 712 14.05 13.18 20.41
CA LEU A 712 14.28 12.84 21.82
C LEU A 712 13.50 13.75 22.77
N ASN A 713 13.22 14.99 22.35
CA ASN A 713 12.53 16.02 23.11
C ASN A 713 11.82 17.00 22.16
N ALA A 714 10.49 17.05 22.21
CA ALA A 714 9.68 17.89 21.33
C ALA A 714 9.92 19.41 21.52
N THR A 715 10.36 19.84 22.70
CA THR A 715 10.69 21.25 22.95
C THR A 715 12.02 21.65 22.32
N THR A 716 13.04 20.78 22.34
CA THR A 716 14.38 21.13 21.82
C THR A 716 14.57 20.71 20.37
N GLY A 717 13.74 19.80 19.85
CA GLY A 717 13.88 19.24 18.50
C GLY A 717 15.11 18.33 18.34
N ALA A 718 15.75 17.90 19.44
CA ALA A 718 16.92 17.03 19.37
C ALA A 718 16.57 15.69 18.69
N ALA A 719 17.31 15.32 17.64
CA ALA A 719 17.00 14.13 16.85
C ALA A 719 17.24 12.82 17.64
N ALA A 720 16.35 11.85 17.44
CA ALA A 720 16.53 10.49 17.91
C ALA A 720 17.46 9.72 16.95
N THR A 721 18.73 9.61 17.32
CA THR A 721 19.75 8.88 16.54
C THR A 721 19.91 7.45 17.06
N PRO A 722 20.51 6.50 16.30
CA PRO A 722 20.76 5.12 16.76
C PRO A 722 21.58 4.97 18.06
N ASP A 723 22.38 5.98 18.40
CA ASP A 723 23.26 5.98 19.58
C ASP A 723 22.66 6.72 20.80
N ALA A 724 21.48 7.33 20.65
CA ALA A 724 20.82 8.03 21.75
C ALA A 724 20.40 7.06 22.87
N LEU A 725 20.36 7.57 24.10
CA LEU A 725 19.92 6.82 25.28
C LEU A 725 18.40 6.92 25.44
N PHE A 726 17.76 5.77 25.60
CA PHE A 726 16.39 5.65 26.06
C PHE A 726 16.34 4.86 27.37
N GLN A 727 15.33 5.11 28.19
CA GLN A 727 15.10 4.29 29.37
C GLN A 727 14.53 2.94 28.95
N ILE A 728 15.25 1.85 29.24
CA ILE A 728 14.76 0.50 28.93
C ILE A 728 13.82 -0.05 30.01
N GLY A 729 13.59 0.74 31.06
CA GLY A 729 12.67 0.45 32.15
C GLY A 729 12.87 -0.96 32.70
N SER A 730 11.76 -1.68 32.83
CA SER A 730 11.75 -3.00 33.48
C SER A 730 12.58 -4.09 32.80
N ILE A 731 13.07 -3.90 31.57
CA ILE A 731 14.08 -4.80 30.98
C ILE A 731 15.32 -4.90 31.89
N THR A 732 15.59 -3.86 32.69
CA THR A 732 16.60 -3.84 33.77
C THR A 732 16.55 -5.07 34.68
N LYS A 733 15.36 -5.61 34.95
CA LYS A 733 15.19 -6.80 35.81
C LYS A 733 15.93 -8.02 35.29
N VAL A 734 15.98 -8.18 33.96
CA VAL A 734 16.75 -9.24 33.32
C VAL A 734 18.24 -9.08 33.61
N TRP A 735 18.76 -7.85 33.59
CA TRP A 735 20.17 -7.56 33.87
C TRP A 735 20.51 -7.79 35.34
N THR A 736 19.63 -7.37 36.26
CA THR A 736 19.73 -7.71 37.69
C THR A 736 19.72 -9.24 37.89
N THR A 737 18.91 -9.96 37.11
CA THR A 737 18.87 -11.43 37.16
C THR A 737 20.19 -12.03 36.68
N VAL A 738 20.79 -11.51 35.59
CA VAL A 738 22.13 -11.96 35.15
C VAL A 738 23.16 -11.81 36.26
N MET A 739 23.18 -10.69 36.99
CA MET A 739 24.10 -10.49 38.11
C MET A 739 23.84 -11.45 39.30
N ILE A 740 22.58 -11.78 39.57
CA ILE A 740 22.21 -12.82 40.53
C ILE A 740 22.72 -14.19 40.07
N MET A 741 22.51 -14.53 38.80
CA MET A 741 22.96 -15.81 38.25
C MET A 741 24.49 -15.91 38.18
N GLN A 742 25.22 -14.80 38.01
CA GLN A 742 26.68 -14.76 38.19
C GLN A 742 27.10 -15.11 39.62
N LEU A 743 26.34 -14.69 40.63
CA LEU A 743 26.60 -15.10 42.03
C LEU A 743 26.33 -16.60 42.23
N VAL A 744 25.34 -17.17 41.53
CA VAL A 744 25.06 -18.61 41.54
C VAL A 744 26.20 -19.39 40.87
N ASP A 745 26.65 -18.96 39.69
CA ASP A 745 27.80 -19.56 38.98
C ASP A 745 29.08 -19.54 39.83
N GLU A 746 29.28 -18.48 40.61
CA GLU A 746 30.41 -18.34 41.53
C GLU A 746 30.24 -19.12 42.85
N GLY A 747 29.10 -19.79 43.06
CA GLY A 747 28.78 -20.51 44.29
C GLY A 747 28.56 -19.61 45.51
N LYS A 748 28.30 -18.31 45.30
CA LYS A 748 28.07 -17.32 46.37
C LYS A 748 26.62 -17.19 46.79
N LEU A 749 25.70 -17.69 45.97
CA LEU A 749 24.26 -17.62 46.20
C LEU A 749 23.59 -18.92 45.77
N ASP A 750 22.68 -19.40 46.59
CA ASP A 750 21.70 -20.43 46.24
C ASP A 750 20.34 -19.74 46.09
N LEU A 751 19.65 -19.97 44.97
CA LEU A 751 18.37 -19.34 44.66
C LEU A 751 17.26 -19.72 45.64
N ASP A 752 17.37 -20.90 46.26
CA ASP A 752 16.37 -21.47 47.15
C ASP A 752 16.72 -21.26 48.64
N LEU A 753 17.84 -20.59 48.92
CA LEU A 753 18.18 -20.14 50.27
C LEU A 753 17.26 -18.97 50.68
N PRO A 754 16.70 -18.98 51.91
CA PRO A 754 15.95 -17.84 52.41
C PRO A 754 16.80 -16.56 52.42
N VAL A 755 16.25 -15.47 51.90
CA VAL A 755 16.95 -14.19 51.72
C VAL A 755 17.51 -13.65 53.04
N ARG A 756 16.80 -13.86 54.16
CA ARG A 756 17.25 -13.47 55.50
C ARG A 756 18.54 -14.15 55.99
N LYS A 757 19.00 -15.22 55.34
CA LYS A 757 20.32 -15.79 55.63
C LYS A 757 21.47 -14.91 55.16
N ILE A 758 21.20 -14.01 54.21
CA ILE A 758 22.16 -13.06 53.65
C ILE A 758 21.84 -11.64 54.11
N LEU A 759 20.54 -11.29 54.17
CA LEU A 759 20.02 -9.99 54.63
C LEU A 759 19.21 -10.18 55.92
N PRO A 760 19.85 -10.40 57.08
CA PRO A 760 19.13 -10.64 58.34
C PRO A 760 18.23 -9.47 58.75
N GLU A 761 18.47 -8.26 58.23
CA GLU A 761 17.68 -7.06 58.45
C GLU A 761 16.40 -6.99 57.60
N LEU A 762 16.20 -7.86 56.61
CA LEU A 762 15.02 -7.82 55.75
C LEU A 762 13.74 -7.96 56.58
N ASN A 763 12.86 -6.96 56.47
CA ASN A 763 11.59 -6.94 57.14
C ASN A 763 10.47 -6.56 56.16
N VAL A 764 9.37 -7.29 56.21
CA VAL A 764 8.09 -6.99 55.53
C VAL A 764 6.94 -7.27 56.48
N LEU A 765 5.74 -6.80 56.17
CA LEU A 765 4.61 -6.84 57.11
C LEU A 765 4.25 -8.27 57.54
N ASP A 766 4.34 -9.25 56.63
CA ASP A 766 4.13 -10.66 56.92
C ASP A 766 5.45 -11.36 57.28
N GLU A 767 5.59 -11.69 58.56
CA GLU A 767 6.81 -12.33 59.10
C GLU A 767 7.06 -13.72 58.49
N SER A 768 6.03 -14.46 58.08
CA SER A 768 6.22 -15.77 57.44
C SER A 768 6.90 -15.63 56.07
N VAL A 769 6.51 -14.60 55.32
CA VAL A 769 7.13 -14.26 54.03
C VAL A 769 8.55 -13.77 54.26
N ALA A 770 8.75 -12.89 55.24
CA ALA A 770 10.08 -12.38 55.56
C ALA A 770 11.07 -13.50 55.95
N ALA A 771 10.60 -14.52 56.69
CA ALA A 771 11.41 -15.66 57.12
C ALA A 771 11.77 -16.64 55.99
N GLU A 772 10.88 -16.84 55.01
CA GLU A 772 10.96 -17.94 54.04
C GLU A 772 11.16 -17.50 52.58
N VAL A 773 10.97 -16.23 52.25
CA VAL A 773 11.15 -15.74 50.87
C VAL A 773 12.57 -16.05 50.38
N THR A 774 12.68 -16.51 49.14
CA THR A 774 13.93 -16.91 48.50
C THR A 774 14.21 -16.02 47.30
N THR A 775 15.44 -16.01 46.80
CA THR A 775 15.77 -15.24 45.59
C THR A 775 14.94 -15.71 44.39
N ARG A 776 14.66 -17.02 44.28
CA ARG A 776 13.76 -17.56 43.25
C ARG A 776 12.36 -16.93 43.32
N HIS A 777 11.80 -16.77 44.52
CA HIS A 777 10.49 -16.13 44.68
C HIS A 777 10.50 -14.66 44.21
N LEU A 778 11.59 -13.93 44.45
CA LEU A 778 11.75 -12.55 44.01
C LEU A 778 11.80 -12.43 42.47
N LEU A 779 12.63 -13.25 41.82
CA LEU A 779 12.85 -13.23 40.37
C LEU A 779 11.66 -13.73 39.55
N THR A 780 10.77 -14.50 40.18
CA THR A 780 9.59 -15.10 39.54
C THR A 780 8.29 -14.36 39.84
N HIS A 781 8.34 -13.25 40.59
CA HIS A 781 7.17 -12.49 41.02
C HIS A 781 6.16 -13.29 41.85
N THR A 782 6.66 -14.26 42.63
CA THR A 782 5.84 -15.14 43.48
C THR A 782 6.04 -14.89 44.98
N SER A 783 6.72 -13.79 45.35
CA SER A 783 6.93 -13.41 46.76
C SER A 783 5.65 -13.01 47.50
N GLY A 784 4.67 -12.48 46.76
CA GLY A 784 3.41 -11.94 47.29
C GLY A 784 3.53 -10.59 48.00
N ILE A 785 4.73 -10.00 48.05
CA ILE A 785 4.96 -8.64 48.54
C ILE A 785 4.30 -7.64 47.58
N ASP A 786 3.60 -6.63 48.11
CA ASP A 786 3.09 -5.51 47.31
C ASP A 786 4.26 -4.70 46.74
N GLY A 787 4.45 -4.82 45.42
CA GLY A 787 5.73 -4.54 44.78
C GLY A 787 5.84 -3.21 44.04
N ASP A 788 4.82 -2.35 44.04
CA ASP A 788 4.82 -1.06 43.33
C ASP A 788 5.00 0.14 44.27
N LEU A 789 5.97 0.02 45.17
CA LEU A 789 6.38 1.10 46.05
C LEU A 789 7.54 1.85 45.38
N PHE A 790 7.38 3.13 45.07
CA PHE A 790 8.39 3.97 44.39
C PHE A 790 9.02 5.00 45.34
N THR A 791 9.19 4.64 46.62
CA THR A 791 9.75 5.53 47.65
C THR A 791 11.13 6.05 47.25
N ASP A 792 11.24 7.37 47.10
CA ASP A 792 12.52 8.05 46.88
C ASP A 792 13.28 8.16 48.20
N THR A 793 14.40 7.45 48.30
CA THR A 793 15.28 7.44 49.48
C THR A 793 16.52 8.29 49.28
N GLY A 794 16.52 9.14 48.24
CA GLY A 794 17.62 10.04 47.90
C GLY A 794 18.61 9.44 46.91
N ARG A 795 19.74 10.14 46.75
CA ARG A 795 20.74 9.84 45.72
C ARG A 795 22.02 9.18 46.25
N GLY A 796 22.10 8.91 47.55
CA GLY A 796 23.28 8.30 48.19
C GLY A 796 23.51 6.85 47.75
N ASP A 797 24.69 6.33 48.02
CA ASP A 797 25.05 4.92 47.74
C ASP A 797 24.27 3.93 48.61
N ASP A 798 23.59 4.41 49.65
CA ASP A 798 22.70 3.62 50.49
C ASP A 798 21.22 3.63 50.03
N ALA A 799 20.89 4.22 48.88
CA ALA A 799 19.51 4.37 48.40
C ALA A 799 18.73 3.04 48.31
N VAL A 800 19.36 1.98 47.78
CA VAL A 800 18.75 0.63 47.69
C VAL A 800 18.52 0.04 49.07
N ARG A 801 19.51 0.13 49.98
CA ARG A 801 19.37 -0.31 51.38
C ARG A 801 18.23 0.44 52.08
N ALA A 802 18.24 1.76 52.02
CA ALA A 802 17.23 2.61 52.65
C ALA A 802 15.82 2.32 52.10
N TYR A 803 15.70 1.93 50.82
CA TYR A 803 14.42 1.52 50.26
C TYR A 803 13.95 0.18 50.84
N VAL A 804 14.84 -0.81 50.94
CA VAL A 804 14.50 -2.11 51.55
C VAL A 804 14.03 -1.92 53.00
N ASP A 805 14.62 -1.00 53.75
CA ASP A 805 14.20 -0.65 55.11
C ASP A 805 12.74 -0.16 55.16
N THR A 806 12.23 0.48 54.09
CA THR A 806 10.84 0.98 54.01
C THR A 806 9.81 -0.10 53.74
N LEU A 807 10.23 -1.31 53.36
CA LEU A 807 9.32 -2.41 53.03
C LEU A 807 8.70 -3.08 54.26
N ALA A 808 9.09 -2.68 55.47
CA ALA A 808 8.52 -3.18 56.72
C ALA A 808 6.98 -3.07 56.77
N ASP A 809 6.41 -2.06 56.11
CA ASP A 809 4.97 -1.81 56.04
C ASP A 809 4.33 -2.31 54.72
N ALA A 810 5.08 -2.99 53.86
CA ALA A 810 4.57 -3.48 52.58
C ALA A 810 3.54 -4.59 52.79
N ALA A 811 2.33 -4.39 52.25
CA ALA A 811 1.24 -5.36 52.36
C ALA A 811 1.54 -6.66 51.61
N GLN A 812 0.82 -7.73 51.97
CA GLN A 812 0.87 -9.02 51.29
C GLN A 812 -0.34 -9.20 50.38
N LEU A 813 -0.12 -9.48 49.09
CA LEU A 813 -1.16 -9.62 48.06
C LEU A 813 -1.63 -11.08 47.86
N HIS A 814 -0.76 -12.05 48.15
CA HIS A 814 -1.05 -13.48 48.11
C HIS A 814 -0.04 -14.25 48.97
N PRO A 815 -0.34 -15.47 49.42
CA PRO A 815 0.65 -16.28 50.15
C PRO A 815 1.90 -16.58 49.30
N LEU A 816 3.05 -16.73 49.96
CA LEU A 816 4.34 -17.01 49.32
C LEU A 816 4.25 -18.23 48.39
N GLY A 817 4.63 -18.05 47.12
CA GLY A 817 4.63 -19.11 46.11
C GLY A 817 3.25 -19.63 45.66
N LYS A 818 2.15 -19.05 46.16
CA LYS A 818 0.77 -19.50 45.85
C LYS A 818 0.02 -18.63 44.84
N GLY A 819 0.65 -17.54 44.40
CA GLY A 819 0.08 -16.63 43.41
C GLY A 819 1.19 -15.92 42.64
N TRP A 820 0.76 -15.03 41.76
CA TRP A 820 1.66 -14.24 40.93
C TRP A 820 1.17 -12.79 40.90
N SER A 821 2.08 -11.86 41.18
CA SER A 821 1.87 -10.43 40.96
C SER A 821 3.20 -9.79 40.69
N TYR A 822 3.31 -9.10 39.55
CA TYR A 822 4.54 -8.45 39.18
C TYR A 822 4.99 -7.46 40.26
N CYS A 823 6.24 -7.58 40.68
CA CYS A 823 6.76 -7.00 41.92
C CYS A 823 8.10 -6.33 41.68
N ASN A 824 8.14 -5.00 41.67
CA ASN A 824 9.39 -4.23 41.54
C ASN A 824 10.23 -4.30 42.82
N SER A 825 9.61 -4.18 43.99
CA SER A 825 10.30 -4.25 45.29
C SER A 825 11.11 -5.54 45.46
N GLY A 826 10.62 -6.67 44.93
CA GLY A 826 11.36 -7.94 44.94
C GLY A 826 12.68 -7.88 44.17
N PHE A 827 12.70 -7.16 43.05
CA PHE A 827 13.94 -6.93 42.30
C PHE A 827 14.87 -5.94 43.01
N VAL A 828 14.34 -4.99 43.79
CA VAL A 828 15.17 -4.12 44.63
C VAL A 828 15.82 -4.91 45.77
N ILE A 829 15.11 -5.86 46.39
CA ILE A 829 15.69 -6.80 47.36
C ILE A 829 16.77 -7.66 46.70
N ALA A 830 16.55 -8.16 45.47
CA ALA A 830 17.57 -8.87 44.72
C ALA A 830 18.80 -7.99 44.42
N GLY A 831 18.59 -6.72 44.10
CA GLY A 831 19.67 -5.72 44.01
C GLY A 831 20.45 -5.59 45.31
N ARG A 832 19.76 -5.55 46.45
CA ARG A 832 20.41 -5.48 47.77
C ARG A 832 21.26 -6.71 48.08
N LEU A 833 20.83 -7.90 47.67
CA LEU A 833 21.64 -9.12 47.76
C LEU A 833 22.95 -9.00 46.96
N ILE A 834 22.87 -8.43 45.75
CA ILE A 834 24.06 -8.15 44.94
C ILE A 834 25.01 -7.21 45.68
N GLU A 835 24.49 -6.12 46.27
CA GLU A 835 25.32 -5.15 46.98
C GLU A 835 26.07 -5.77 48.17
N VAL A 836 25.37 -6.59 48.94
CA VAL A 836 25.97 -7.25 50.12
C VAL A 836 27.00 -8.30 49.71
N LEU A 837 26.70 -9.12 48.70
CA LEU A 837 27.61 -10.20 48.28
C LEU A 837 28.80 -9.72 47.43
N ARG A 838 28.77 -8.47 46.95
CA ARG A 838 29.83 -7.86 46.12
C ARG A 838 30.52 -6.66 46.77
N GLU A 839 30.03 -6.19 47.91
CA GLU A 839 30.54 -5.01 48.64
C GLU A 839 30.65 -3.75 47.75
N GLN A 840 29.70 -3.60 46.82
CA GLN A 840 29.62 -2.49 45.85
C GLN A 840 28.15 -2.12 45.64
N THR A 841 27.88 -0.89 45.22
CA THR A 841 26.50 -0.50 44.86
C THR A 841 26.04 -1.27 43.63
N TRP A 842 24.72 -1.46 43.47
CA TRP A 842 24.17 -2.21 42.34
C TRP A 842 24.62 -1.64 40.97
N ASP A 843 24.67 -0.32 40.83
CA ASP A 843 25.10 0.34 39.59
C ASP A 843 26.61 0.15 39.29
N GLN A 844 27.46 0.08 40.32
CA GLN A 844 28.88 -0.26 40.18
C GLN A 844 29.08 -1.73 39.76
N VAL A 845 28.29 -2.66 40.32
CA VAL A 845 28.36 -4.07 39.92
C VAL A 845 27.88 -4.24 38.48
N LEU A 846 26.77 -3.60 38.10
CA LEU A 846 26.27 -3.60 36.72
C LEU A 846 27.36 -3.14 35.73
N ARG A 847 28.04 -2.05 36.08
CA ARG A 847 29.13 -1.51 35.26
C ARG A 847 30.27 -2.51 35.08
N THR A 848 30.81 -3.01 36.18
CA THR A 848 32.03 -3.82 36.18
C THR A 848 31.80 -5.28 35.76
N LYS A 849 30.56 -5.78 35.85
CA LYS A 849 30.22 -7.18 35.55
C LYS A 849 29.45 -7.40 34.26
N ILE A 850 28.84 -6.35 33.70
CA ILE A 850 28.07 -6.46 32.45
C ILE A 850 28.51 -5.40 31.44
N ILE A 851 28.42 -4.11 31.76
CA ILE A 851 28.64 -3.02 30.79
C ILE A 851 30.07 -3.04 30.23
N GLU A 852 31.09 -3.01 31.10
CA GLU A 852 32.49 -2.99 30.69
C GLU A 852 32.91 -4.30 29.99
N PRO A 853 32.59 -5.51 30.52
CA PRO A 853 32.93 -6.76 29.85
C PRO A 853 32.23 -6.98 28.50
N LEU A 854 31.05 -6.40 28.27
CA LEU A 854 30.36 -6.44 26.98
C LEU A 854 30.77 -5.30 26.04
N GLY A 855 31.58 -4.35 26.51
CA GLY A 855 32.01 -3.20 25.73
C GLY A 855 30.87 -2.23 25.35
N LEU A 856 29.82 -2.14 26.16
CA LEU A 856 28.66 -1.29 25.91
C LEU A 856 29.03 0.20 26.08
N LYS A 857 28.83 1.01 25.04
CA LYS A 857 29.31 2.41 24.95
C LYS A 857 28.26 3.45 25.33
N HIS A 858 26.99 3.09 25.13
CA HIS A 858 25.77 3.88 25.28
C HIS A 858 24.83 3.18 26.27
N CYS A 859 25.35 2.88 27.47
CA CYS A 859 24.57 2.27 28.56
C CYS A 859 25.00 2.87 29.91
N VAL A 860 24.05 3.46 30.64
CA VAL A 860 24.27 4.16 31.92
C VAL A 860 23.07 4.02 32.85
N THR A 861 23.22 4.38 34.13
CA THR A 861 22.11 4.30 35.11
C THR A 861 21.76 5.64 35.74
N LEU A 862 22.73 6.56 35.85
CA LEU A 862 22.51 7.81 36.58
C LEU A 862 22.32 9.01 35.62
N PRO A 863 21.46 10.00 35.98
CA PRO A 863 21.27 11.20 35.17
C PRO A 863 22.57 11.97 34.84
N GLU A 864 23.48 12.09 35.81
CA GLU A 864 24.80 12.71 35.70
C GLU A 864 25.74 11.98 34.73
N GLU A 865 25.43 10.72 34.40
CA GLU A 865 26.15 9.96 33.38
C GLU A 865 25.51 10.13 32.02
N ALA A 866 24.17 10.20 31.98
CA ALA A 866 23.37 10.33 30.77
C ALA A 866 23.57 11.69 30.07
N ILE A 867 23.85 12.77 30.83
CA ILE A 867 24.15 14.10 30.25
C ILE A 867 25.37 14.13 29.30
N ARG A 868 26.20 13.08 29.30
CA ARG A 868 27.32 12.93 28.36
C ARG A 868 26.87 12.48 26.97
N TYR A 869 25.60 12.13 26.80
CA TYR A 869 25.00 11.58 25.59
C TYR A 869 23.71 12.32 25.24
N ALA A 870 23.23 12.11 24.02
CA ALA A 870 21.86 12.46 23.67
C ALA A 870 20.91 11.49 24.40
N ALA A 871 19.97 12.01 25.18
CA ALA A 871 19.06 11.18 25.98
C ALA A 871 17.60 11.60 25.79
N ALA A 872 16.72 10.62 25.60
CA ALA A 872 15.29 10.83 25.44
C ALA A 872 14.64 11.33 26.74
N ILE A 873 13.73 12.29 26.63
CA ILE A 873 12.73 12.60 27.66
C ILE A 873 11.40 11.96 27.25
N GLY A 874 10.64 11.48 28.22
CA GLY A 874 9.30 10.96 27.93
C GLY A 874 8.33 12.07 27.51
N HIS A 875 7.28 11.71 26.77
CA HIS A 875 6.23 12.63 26.37
C HIS A 875 4.85 12.14 26.81
N GLY A 876 4.02 13.09 27.25
CA GLY A 876 2.57 12.93 27.30
C GLY A 876 1.94 13.37 25.97
N VAL A 877 0.69 12.98 25.75
CA VAL A 877 -0.09 13.40 24.57
C VAL A 877 -1.10 14.45 24.99
N THR A 878 -1.13 15.57 24.25
CA THR A 878 -2.15 16.63 24.37
C THR A 878 -2.86 16.80 23.03
N PRO A 879 -4.02 17.48 22.97
CA PRO A 879 -4.67 17.81 21.70
C PRO A 879 -3.77 18.57 20.72
N ASP A 880 -2.79 19.33 21.25
CA ASP A 880 -1.85 20.14 20.47
C ASP A 880 -0.56 19.38 20.10
N GLY A 881 -0.46 18.08 20.44
CA GLY A 881 0.68 17.22 20.14
C GLY A 881 1.43 16.71 21.38
N ALA A 882 2.63 16.17 21.15
CA ALA A 882 3.47 15.56 22.19
C ALA A 882 4.17 16.62 23.05
N VAL A 883 4.05 16.50 24.37
CA VAL A 883 4.65 17.44 25.33
C VAL A 883 5.58 16.69 26.28
N PRO A 884 6.84 17.14 26.47
CA PRO A 884 7.75 16.49 27.42
C PRO A 884 7.19 16.45 28.84
N VAL A 885 7.35 15.31 29.51
CA VAL A 885 6.97 15.14 30.92
C VAL A 885 7.93 15.91 31.83
N PRO A 886 7.48 16.41 33.00
CA PRO A 886 8.30 17.27 33.87
C PRO A 886 9.40 16.53 34.65
N THR A 887 9.40 15.19 34.65
CA THR A 887 10.39 14.37 35.37
C THR A 887 11.03 13.34 34.46
N TRP A 888 12.37 13.32 34.42
CA TRP A 888 13.09 12.49 33.47
C TRP A 888 13.02 11.00 33.80
N GLY A 889 13.31 10.58 35.03
CA GLY A 889 13.41 9.15 35.40
C GLY A 889 12.86 8.84 36.78
N ILE A 890 12.79 7.54 37.09
CA ILE A 890 12.35 7.03 38.40
C ILE A 890 13.48 7.17 39.47
N PRO A 891 13.17 7.06 40.77
CA PRO A 891 14.17 7.22 41.83
C PRO A 891 15.32 6.20 41.78
N ARG A 892 16.53 6.59 42.25
CA ARG A 892 17.74 5.72 42.28
C ARG A 892 17.50 4.44 43.09
N SER A 893 16.66 4.48 44.12
CA SER A 893 16.24 3.31 44.90
C SER A 893 15.64 2.18 44.05
N MET A 894 15.01 2.53 42.92
CA MET A 894 14.42 1.59 41.98
C MET A 894 15.42 1.08 40.92
N GLY A 895 16.71 1.41 41.07
CA GLY A 895 17.84 0.96 40.27
C GLY A 895 17.68 -0.45 39.70
N PRO A 896 17.68 -1.47 40.59
CA PRO A 896 17.59 -2.88 40.21
C PRO A 896 16.34 -3.30 39.42
N ALA A 897 15.29 -2.49 39.45
CA ALA A 897 14.01 -2.79 38.83
C ALA A 897 13.78 -2.04 37.51
N GLY A 898 14.46 -0.91 37.24
CA GLY A 898 14.09 -0.10 36.08
C GLY A 898 14.98 1.08 35.64
N LEU A 899 16.21 1.23 36.15
CA LEU A 899 16.98 2.48 35.95
C LEU A 899 18.03 2.42 34.81
N ILE A 900 18.12 1.32 34.06
CA ILE A 900 19.08 1.26 32.94
C ILE A 900 18.58 2.16 31.80
N ASN A 901 19.50 2.94 31.25
CA ASN A 901 19.35 3.70 30.03
C ASN A 901 20.29 3.10 28.99
N SER A 902 19.80 2.78 27.81
CA SER A 902 20.59 2.14 26.75
C SER A 902 20.19 2.68 25.39
N SER A 903 21.11 2.62 24.43
CA SER A 903 20.73 2.60 23.01
C SER A 903 20.18 1.22 22.63
N ALA A 904 19.42 1.15 21.54
CA ALA A 904 18.94 -0.12 20.99
C ALA A 904 20.11 -1.04 20.58
N GLY A 905 21.21 -0.48 20.07
CA GLY A 905 22.41 -1.25 19.72
C GLY A 905 23.05 -1.95 20.91
N ASP A 906 23.23 -1.26 22.03
CA ASP A 906 23.80 -1.87 23.24
C ASP A 906 22.85 -2.87 23.89
N LEU A 907 21.54 -2.62 23.82
CA LEU A 907 20.52 -3.57 24.27
C LEU A 907 20.57 -4.87 23.44
N LEU A 908 20.75 -4.77 22.13
CA LEU A 908 20.94 -5.93 21.25
C LEU A 908 22.25 -6.67 21.53
N SER A 909 23.32 -5.96 21.92
CA SER A 909 24.57 -6.62 22.34
C SER A 909 24.37 -7.46 23.61
N PHE A 910 23.61 -6.97 24.58
CA PHE A 910 23.19 -7.76 25.74
C PHE A 910 22.33 -8.96 25.34
N ALA A 911 21.34 -8.77 24.46
CA ALA A 911 20.49 -9.85 23.95
C ALA A 911 21.30 -10.92 23.20
N GLY A 912 22.27 -10.50 22.39
CA GLY A 912 23.19 -11.38 21.68
C GLY A 912 24.07 -12.21 22.62
N MET A 913 24.43 -11.70 23.79
CA MET A 913 25.13 -12.48 24.82
C MET A 913 24.24 -13.61 25.36
N MET A 914 22.95 -13.34 25.58
CA MET A 914 21.99 -14.36 25.99
C MET A 914 21.76 -15.41 24.90
N LEU A 915 21.62 -15.00 23.64
CA LEU A 915 21.50 -15.91 22.49
C LEU A 915 22.74 -16.80 22.31
N ARG A 916 23.93 -16.35 22.74
CA ARG A 916 25.19 -17.13 22.74
C ARG A 916 25.40 -17.97 24.00
N GLY A 917 24.39 -18.13 24.85
CA GLY A 917 24.50 -18.92 26.08
C GLY A 917 25.50 -18.34 27.08
N GLY A 918 25.47 -17.01 27.26
CA GLY A 918 26.25 -16.32 28.29
C GLY A 918 27.60 -15.77 27.83
N VAL A 919 27.87 -15.75 26.53
CA VAL A 919 29.17 -15.35 25.95
C VAL A 919 29.04 -14.08 25.11
N ALA A 920 29.93 -13.12 25.36
CA ALA A 920 30.04 -11.88 24.60
C ALA A 920 30.54 -12.13 23.17
N ALA A 921 30.41 -11.13 22.29
CA ALA A 921 30.83 -11.25 20.89
C ALA A 921 32.35 -11.47 20.73
N ASP A 922 33.17 -10.99 21.67
CA ASP A 922 34.63 -11.17 21.68
C ASP A 922 35.08 -12.50 22.34
N GLY A 923 34.14 -13.34 22.77
CA GLY A 923 34.40 -14.59 23.48
C GLY A 923 34.48 -14.47 25.00
N THR A 924 34.34 -13.27 25.58
CA THR A 924 34.30 -13.07 27.04
C THR A 924 33.09 -13.77 27.64
N ARG A 925 33.29 -14.65 28.64
CA ARG A 925 32.20 -15.32 29.34
C ARG A 925 31.63 -14.42 30.44
N ILE A 926 30.37 -14.04 30.28
CA ILE A 926 29.60 -13.23 31.25
C ILE A 926 28.81 -14.13 32.19
N LEU A 927 28.24 -15.21 31.65
CA LEU A 927 27.39 -16.15 32.35
C LEU A 927 27.67 -17.59 31.86
N SER A 928 27.48 -18.60 32.71
CA SER A 928 27.54 -19.99 32.27
C SER A 928 26.36 -20.32 31.34
N ALA A 929 26.55 -21.31 30.46
CA ALA A 929 25.48 -21.76 29.58
C ALA A 929 24.30 -22.35 30.38
N ASP A 930 24.60 -23.04 31.49
CA ASP A 930 23.60 -23.62 32.38
C ASP A 930 22.77 -22.53 33.07
N ALA A 931 23.41 -21.46 33.55
CA ALA A 931 22.70 -20.34 34.16
C ALA A 931 21.83 -19.58 33.13
N ALA A 932 22.34 -19.37 31.91
CA ALA A 932 21.56 -18.77 30.83
C ALA A 932 20.32 -19.63 30.47
N ALA A 933 20.48 -20.95 30.40
CA ALA A 933 19.38 -21.89 30.15
C ALA A 933 18.35 -21.92 31.30
N GLN A 934 18.82 -21.87 32.55
CA GLN A 934 17.93 -21.77 33.72
C GLN A 934 17.07 -20.50 33.68
N MET A 935 17.62 -19.37 33.24
CA MET A 935 16.84 -18.12 33.10
C MET A 935 15.69 -18.24 32.09
N ALA A 936 15.90 -19.02 31.03
CA ALA A 936 14.91 -19.29 29.98
C ALA A 936 13.93 -20.43 30.31
N THR A 937 14.08 -21.09 31.47
CA THR A 937 13.23 -22.23 31.86
C THR A 937 11.97 -21.75 32.58
N PRO A 938 10.75 -22.17 32.17
CA PRO A 938 9.51 -21.85 32.85
C PRO A 938 9.55 -22.18 34.36
N GLN A 939 9.32 -21.17 35.20
CA GLN A 939 9.24 -21.30 36.67
C GLN A 939 7.79 -21.22 37.16
N TYR A 940 6.95 -20.40 36.53
CA TYR A 940 5.54 -20.22 36.89
C TYR A 940 4.69 -20.01 35.63
N ARG A 941 3.53 -20.66 35.52
CA ARG A 941 2.62 -20.47 34.37
C ARG A 941 1.70 -19.27 34.59
N VAL A 942 1.59 -18.39 33.59
CA VAL A 942 0.81 -17.14 33.66
C VAL A 942 -0.21 -17.00 32.53
N ALA A 943 -0.35 -17.97 31.63
CA ALA A 943 -1.30 -17.97 30.51
C ALA A 943 -2.76 -17.67 30.93
N ASP A 944 -3.17 -18.13 32.12
CA ASP A 944 -4.52 -17.91 32.64
C ASP A 944 -4.75 -16.52 33.25
N LEU A 945 -3.68 -15.72 33.36
CA LEU A 945 -3.63 -14.42 34.03
C LEU A 945 -3.27 -13.27 33.07
N LEU A 946 -2.48 -13.54 32.02
CA LEU A 946 -1.95 -12.53 31.10
C LEU A 946 -2.09 -12.99 29.65
N ASP A 947 -2.63 -12.11 28.82
CA ASP A 947 -2.73 -12.33 27.37
C ASP A 947 -1.34 -12.36 26.72
N GLY A 948 -1.12 -13.32 25.83
CA GLY A 948 0.12 -13.47 25.06
C GLY A 948 1.37 -13.88 25.86
N MET A 949 1.23 -14.33 27.12
CA MET A 949 2.36 -14.79 27.94
C MET A 949 2.07 -16.17 28.56
N ASP A 950 2.86 -17.19 28.22
CA ASP A 950 2.63 -18.55 28.69
C ASP A 950 3.18 -18.79 30.10
N ALA A 951 4.41 -18.35 30.32
CA ALA A 951 5.13 -18.60 31.56
C ALA A 951 6.12 -17.47 31.91
N TRP A 952 6.53 -17.48 33.17
CA TRP A 952 7.59 -16.64 33.69
C TRP A 952 8.81 -17.51 34.04
N GLY A 953 9.98 -17.17 33.51
CA GLY A 953 11.28 -17.76 33.82
C GLY A 953 11.98 -17.06 34.99
N LEU A 954 13.32 -17.04 35.01
CA LEU A 954 14.05 -16.14 35.91
C LEU A 954 14.32 -14.83 35.18
N GLY A 955 13.51 -13.82 35.47
CA GLY A 955 13.62 -12.48 34.88
C GLY A 955 13.01 -12.34 33.47
N TRP A 956 12.94 -13.40 32.67
CA TRP A 956 12.26 -13.43 31.37
C TRP A 956 10.80 -13.85 31.51
N TRP A 957 9.91 -13.30 30.69
CA TRP A 957 8.71 -14.05 30.33
C TRP A 957 8.96 -14.87 29.08
N ILE A 958 8.11 -15.87 28.90
CA ILE A 958 8.20 -16.89 27.87
C ILE A 958 6.87 -16.91 27.13
N GLU A 959 6.95 -16.80 25.81
CA GLU A 959 5.82 -16.85 24.87
C GLU A 959 5.97 -18.07 23.96
N ASP A 960 4.86 -18.65 23.54
CA ASP A 960 4.78 -19.69 22.50
C ASP A 960 4.23 -19.09 21.20
N TRP A 961 5.10 -18.99 20.20
CA TRP A 961 4.74 -18.53 18.86
C TRP A 961 4.67 -19.74 17.94
N HIS A 962 3.48 -20.35 17.87
CA HIS A 962 3.18 -21.51 17.01
C HIS A 962 4.13 -22.71 17.20
N GLY A 963 4.44 -23.04 18.45
CA GLY A 963 5.35 -24.11 18.87
C GLY A 963 6.80 -23.67 19.05
N THR A 964 7.12 -22.39 18.86
CA THR A 964 8.47 -21.84 19.06
C THR A 964 8.54 -21.01 20.33
N THR A 965 9.54 -21.28 21.17
CA THR A 965 9.77 -20.51 22.40
C THR A 965 10.38 -19.15 22.09
N VAL A 966 9.72 -18.08 22.55
CA VAL A 966 10.21 -16.70 22.45
C VAL A 966 10.41 -16.14 23.86
N LEU A 967 11.59 -15.56 24.10
CA LEU A 967 11.89 -14.89 25.37
C LEU A 967 11.61 -13.40 25.21
N GLY A 968 10.91 -12.81 26.16
CA GLY A 968 10.54 -11.41 26.07
C GLY A 968 10.61 -10.67 27.39
N HIS A 969 10.82 -9.37 27.29
CA HIS A 969 10.57 -8.43 28.37
C HIS A 969 10.31 -7.03 27.79
N ASN A 970 9.35 -6.29 28.36
CA ASN A 970 9.08 -4.90 28.02
C ASN A 970 9.43 -3.99 29.21
N GLY A 971 9.68 -2.72 28.93
CA GLY A 971 9.93 -1.70 29.92
C GLY A 971 8.98 -0.53 29.74
N GLY A 972 8.46 -0.02 30.83
CA GLY A 972 7.80 1.28 30.88
C GLY A 972 8.45 2.13 31.95
N THR A 973 8.66 3.41 31.65
CA THR A 973 9.01 4.45 32.62
C THR A 973 8.15 5.68 32.36
N ILE A 974 8.54 6.84 32.89
CA ILE A 974 7.77 8.09 32.77
C ILE A 974 7.80 8.56 31.32
N GLY A 975 6.75 8.23 30.56
CA GLY A 975 6.57 8.62 29.16
C GLY A 975 7.51 7.93 28.16
N GLN A 976 8.18 6.84 28.55
CA GLN A 976 9.03 6.03 27.66
C GLN A 976 8.66 4.54 27.75
N SER A 977 8.79 3.84 26.63
CA SER A 977 8.50 2.41 26.52
C SER A 977 9.57 1.70 25.71
N ALA A 978 9.93 0.49 26.13
CA ALA A 978 10.93 -0.36 25.51
C ALA A 978 10.39 -1.78 25.34
N PHE A 979 10.78 -2.44 24.25
CA PHE A 979 10.33 -3.77 23.88
C PHE A 979 11.53 -4.60 23.44
N LEU A 980 11.62 -5.83 23.92
CA LEU A 980 12.68 -6.77 23.56
C LEU A 980 12.10 -8.18 23.37
N ARG A 981 12.45 -8.81 22.25
CA ARG A 981 12.18 -10.23 21.98
C ARG A 981 13.43 -10.93 21.49
N LEU A 982 13.65 -12.14 21.99
CA LEU A 982 14.72 -13.04 21.59
C LEU A 982 14.07 -14.33 21.08
N PHE A 983 14.57 -14.81 19.95
CA PHE A 983 14.17 -16.04 19.29
C PHE A 983 15.37 -17.00 19.34
N PRO A 984 15.53 -17.79 20.42
CA PRO A 984 16.73 -18.61 20.62
C PRO A 984 16.99 -19.60 19.48
N ASP A 985 15.93 -20.22 18.97
CA ASP A 985 16.00 -21.23 17.91
C ASP A 985 16.39 -20.62 16.55
N GLN A 986 15.98 -19.38 16.29
CA GLN A 986 16.30 -18.65 15.06
C GLN A 986 17.53 -17.74 15.22
N ARG A 987 18.09 -17.61 16.43
CA ARG A 987 19.23 -16.75 16.75
C ARG A 987 19.01 -15.26 16.41
N VAL A 988 17.77 -14.79 16.60
CA VAL A 988 17.36 -13.39 16.32
C VAL A 988 17.01 -12.66 17.60
N ALA A 989 17.35 -11.37 17.68
CA ALA A 989 16.85 -10.44 18.69
C ALA A 989 16.28 -9.17 18.03
N ILE A 990 15.16 -8.69 18.56
CA ILE A 990 14.43 -7.51 18.08
C ILE A 990 14.21 -6.55 19.25
N ALA A 991 14.55 -5.27 19.06
CA ALA A 991 14.42 -4.23 20.07
C ALA A 991 13.75 -2.96 19.51
N LEU A 992 12.86 -2.35 20.30
CA LEU A 992 12.25 -1.05 20.01
C LEU A 992 12.25 -0.19 21.28
N LEU A 993 12.75 1.04 21.17
CA LEU A 993 12.78 2.04 22.24
C LEU A 993 12.00 3.27 21.78
N THR A 994 11.13 3.82 22.62
CA THR A 994 10.21 4.92 22.27
C THR A 994 10.06 5.90 23.43
N ASN A 995 9.67 7.14 23.13
CA ASN A 995 9.50 8.19 24.14
C ASN A 995 8.12 8.87 24.14
N GLY A 996 7.06 8.17 23.75
CA GLY A 996 5.66 8.64 23.83
C GLY A 996 4.78 8.11 22.69
N GLY A 997 3.53 8.58 22.60
CA GLY A 997 2.60 8.23 21.52
C GLY A 997 1.85 6.90 21.72
N VAL A 998 1.27 6.37 20.64
CA VAL A 998 0.49 5.11 20.61
C VAL A 998 1.43 3.91 20.41
N VAL A 999 2.26 3.65 21.43
CA VAL A 999 3.40 2.72 21.33
C VAL A 999 3.00 1.24 21.17
N ASP A 1000 1.80 0.85 21.60
CA ASP A 1000 1.33 -0.53 21.51
C ASP A 1000 1.02 -0.94 20.05
N GLY A 1001 0.52 0.01 19.25
CA GLY A 1001 0.33 -0.15 17.81
C GLY A 1001 1.66 -0.21 17.05
N LEU A 1002 2.55 0.76 17.29
CA LEU A 1002 3.89 0.77 16.69
C LEU A 1002 4.64 -0.54 16.95
N SER A 1003 4.67 -0.99 18.21
CA SER A 1003 5.33 -2.23 18.56
C SER A 1003 4.64 -3.45 17.95
N ALA A 1004 3.30 -3.45 17.81
CA ALA A 1004 2.58 -4.58 17.24
C ALA A 1004 2.98 -4.82 15.79
N ASP A 1005 2.86 -3.79 14.96
CA ASP A 1005 3.09 -3.90 13.53
C ASP A 1005 4.56 -4.17 13.23
N LEU A 1006 5.45 -3.44 13.89
CA LEU A 1006 6.88 -3.54 13.62
C LEU A 1006 7.47 -4.87 14.10
N PHE A 1007 7.02 -5.41 15.25
CA PHE A 1007 7.47 -6.74 15.69
C PHE A 1007 6.83 -7.85 14.86
N ALA A 1008 5.57 -7.72 14.44
CA ALA A 1008 4.93 -8.71 13.58
C ALA A 1008 5.67 -8.78 12.23
N GLU A 1009 5.96 -7.63 11.62
CA GLU A 1009 6.71 -7.52 10.38
C GLU A 1009 8.14 -8.06 10.54
N ALA A 1010 8.88 -7.64 11.56
CA ALA A 1010 10.24 -8.08 11.78
C ALA A 1010 10.34 -9.57 12.13
N ALA A 1011 9.44 -10.10 12.94
CA ALA A 1011 9.43 -11.52 13.24
C ALA A 1011 9.07 -12.36 12.01
N ASP A 1012 8.07 -11.97 11.21
CA ASP A 1012 7.73 -12.67 9.97
C ASP A 1012 8.92 -12.68 9.01
N LEU A 1013 9.56 -11.52 8.82
CA LEU A 1013 10.65 -11.37 7.86
C LEU A 1013 11.94 -12.08 8.28
N LEU A 1014 12.34 -11.97 9.54
CA LEU A 1014 13.62 -12.50 10.03
C LEU A 1014 13.53 -13.93 10.53
N THR A 1015 12.38 -14.28 11.10
CA THR A 1015 12.19 -15.58 11.76
C THR A 1015 11.15 -16.43 11.06
N GLY A 1016 10.33 -15.92 10.13
CA GLY A 1016 9.21 -16.66 9.54
C GLY A 1016 8.14 -17.07 10.55
N LEU A 1017 8.04 -16.36 11.67
CA LEU A 1017 7.04 -16.56 12.73
C LEU A 1017 6.16 -15.31 12.80
N THR A 1018 4.87 -15.51 12.98
CA THR A 1018 3.94 -14.43 13.34
C THR A 1018 3.64 -14.46 14.84
N PRO A 1019 3.41 -13.29 15.47
CA PRO A 1019 2.93 -13.25 16.85
C PRO A 1019 1.57 -13.97 16.96
N PRO A 1020 1.28 -14.62 18.10
CA PRO A 1020 -0.03 -15.24 18.33
C PRO A 1020 -1.17 -14.21 18.31
N ASP A 1021 -2.38 -14.69 17.98
CA ASP A 1021 -3.58 -13.86 17.90
C ASP A 1021 -3.81 -13.12 19.23
N ARG A 1022 -3.97 -11.80 19.15
CA ARG A 1022 -4.26 -10.97 20.32
C ARG A 1022 -5.70 -11.14 20.77
N LEU A 1023 -5.94 -10.90 22.06
CA LEU A 1023 -7.30 -10.87 22.61
C LEU A 1023 -8.21 -9.91 21.82
N LEU A 1024 -9.31 -10.45 21.29
CA LEU A 1024 -10.40 -9.67 20.72
C LEU A 1024 -11.71 -10.08 21.41
N PRO A 1025 -12.56 -9.12 21.83
CA PRO A 1025 -13.86 -9.46 22.37
C PRO A 1025 -14.74 -10.09 21.26
N PRO A 1026 -15.38 -11.23 21.51
CA PRO A 1026 -16.31 -11.84 20.57
C PRO A 1026 -17.51 -10.93 20.29
N SER A 1027 -18.00 -10.98 19.04
CA SER A 1027 -19.18 -10.24 18.59
C SER A 1027 -20.22 -11.21 18.00
N PRO A 1028 -21.42 -11.36 18.62
CA PRO A 1028 -21.87 -10.69 19.84
C PRO A 1028 -21.16 -11.23 21.09
N SER A 1029 -21.08 -10.40 22.15
CA SER A 1029 -20.50 -10.83 23.43
C SER A 1029 -21.29 -11.97 24.07
N PRO A 1030 -20.64 -12.94 24.73
CA PRO A 1030 -21.31 -14.06 25.37
C PRO A 1030 -22.16 -13.59 26.55
N ALA A 1031 -23.26 -14.30 26.79
CA ALA A 1031 -24.08 -14.11 27.98
C ALA A 1031 -23.36 -14.68 29.21
N VAL A 1032 -22.72 -13.81 29.99
CA VAL A 1032 -22.07 -14.16 31.27
C VAL A 1032 -22.77 -13.48 32.45
N SER A 1033 -22.71 -14.10 33.63
CA SER A 1033 -23.23 -13.46 34.86
C SER A 1033 -22.31 -12.32 35.27
N LEU A 1034 -22.84 -11.10 35.34
CA LEU A 1034 -22.09 -9.92 35.84
C LEU A 1034 -22.20 -9.75 37.36
N ALA A 1035 -22.92 -10.63 38.05
CA ALA A 1035 -23.08 -10.58 39.50
C ALA A 1035 -21.78 -11.00 40.21
N GLY A 1036 -21.38 -10.25 41.24
CA GLY A 1036 -20.23 -10.58 42.09
C GLY A 1036 -18.91 -9.88 41.74
N PHE A 1037 -18.76 -9.34 40.52
CA PHE A 1037 -17.58 -8.57 40.10
C PHE A 1037 -17.53 -7.09 40.55
N PRO A 1038 -18.65 -6.34 40.65
CA PRO A 1038 -18.59 -4.94 41.08
C PRO A 1038 -18.03 -4.78 42.50
N GLY A 1039 -17.14 -3.81 42.69
CA GLY A 1039 -16.45 -3.55 43.97
C GLY A 1039 -15.13 -2.82 43.77
N GLU A 1040 -14.48 -2.48 44.88
CA GLU A 1040 -13.15 -1.86 44.87
C GLU A 1040 -12.06 -2.91 45.07
N TYR A 1041 -11.08 -2.91 44.16
CA TYR A 1041 -9.89 -3.75 44.17
C TYR A 1041 -8.67 -2.84 44.28
N ARG A 1042 -7.73 -3.11 45.20
CA ARG A 1042 -6.61 -2.18 45.40
C ARG A 1042 -5.31 -2.82 45.86
N THR A 1043 -4.22 -2.16 45.52
CA THR A 1043 -2.87 -2.31 46.11
C THR A 1043 -2.44 -0.97 46.72
N ALA A 1044 -1.22 -0.89 47.26
CA ALA A 1044 -0.65 0.36 47.73
C ALA A 1044 -0.54 1.43 46.62
N TRP A 1045 -0.46 1.01 45.35
CA TRP A 1045 -0.25 1.88 44.20
C TRP A 1045 -1.50 2.09 43.34
N THR A 1046 -2.28 1.04 43.08
CA THR A 1046 -3.44 1.08 42.16
C THR A 1046 -4.74 0.84 42.90
N THR A 1047 -5.77 1.63 42.59
CA THR A 1047 -7.17 1.36 42.95
C THR A 1047 -7.98 1.19 41.67
N ALA A 1048 -8.74 0.09 41.58
CA ALA A 1048 -9.65 -0.22 40.49
C ALA A 1048 -11.08 -0.36 41.06
N ALA A 1049 -11.92 0.62 40.77
CA ALA A 1049 -13.34 0.60 41.11
C ALA A 1049 -14.14 -0.01 39.95
N VAL A 1050 -14.72 -1.19 40.16
CA VAL A 1050 -15.50 -1.91 39.16
C VAL A 1050 -16.99 -1.66 39.39
N GLU A 1051 -17.67 -1.15 38.37
CA GLU A 1051 -19.09 -0.83 38.40
C GLU A 1051 -19.87 -1.61 37.34
N ARG A 1052 -21.16 -1.82 37.61
CA ARG A 1052 -22.05 -2.51 36.68
C ARG A 1052 -22.71 -1.53 35.71
N LYS A 1053 -22.59 -1.80 34.41
CA LYS A 1053 -23.41 -1.20 33.35
C LYS A 1053 -24.55 -2.15 32.96
N LYS A 1054 -25.42 -1.72 32.03
CA LYS A 1054 -26.60 -2.49 31.60
C LYS A 1054 -26.22 -3.90 31.12
N ASP A 1055 -25.27 -3.97 30.20
CA ASP A 1055 -24.86 -5.21 29.51
C ASP A 1055 -23.33 -5.49 29.62
N SER A 1056 -22.61 -4.71 30.43
CA SER A 1056 -21.15 -4.81 30.61
C SER A 1056 -20.70 -4.36 32.01
N LEU A 1057 -19.40 -4.36 32.28
CA LEU A 1057 -18.80 -3.71 33.45
C LEU A 1057 -17.99 -2.48 32.99
N SER A 1058 -17.73 -1.56 33.90
CA SER A 1058 -16.69 -0.55 33.74
C SER A 1058 -15.72 -0.59 34.90
N VAL A 1059 -14.46 -0.26 34.63
CA VAL A 1059 -13.43 -0.12 35.67
C VAL A 1059 -12.85 1.29 35.63
N THR A 1060 -12.84 1.96 36.77
CA THR A 1060 -12.13 3.23 36.96
C THR A 1060 -10.84 2.96 37.72
N VAL A 1061 -9.72 3.17 37.04
CA VAL A 1061 -8.37 2.92 37.56
C VAL A 1061 -7.73 4.24 37.98
N THR A 1062 -7.27 4.30 39.23
CA THR A 1062 -6.51 5.42 39.80
C THR A 1062 -5.17 4.90 40.30
N GLN A 1063 -4.08 5.56 39.90
CA GLN A 1063 -2.71 5.19 40.28
C GLN A 1063 -2.05 6.33 41.06
N ARG A 1064 -1.26 5.99 42.09
CA ARG A 1064 -0.40 6.98 42.76
C ARG A 1064 0.74 7.39 41.83
N ALA A 1065 1.16 8.65 41.90
CA ALA A 1065 2.28 9.11 41.10
C ALA A 1065 3.58 8.38 41.51
N VAL A 1066 4.39 8.01 40.51
CA VAL A 1066 5.72 7.37 40.72
C VAL A 1066 6.70 8.35 41.37
N VAL A 1067 6.55 9.65 41.06
CA VAL A 1067 7.31 10.78 41.62
C VAL A 1067 6.35 11.97 41.74
N PRO A 1068 6.57 12.93 42.66
CA PRO A 1068 5.75 14.13 42.76
C PRO A 1068 5.69 14.90 41.42
N GLY A 1069 4.49 15.26 40.95
CA GLY A 1069 4.31 15.96 39.67
C GLY A 1069 4.12 15.06 38.44
N ALA A 1070 4.11 13.73 38.62
CA ALA A 1070 3.79 12.75 37.58
C ALA A 1070 2.42 12.08 37.81
N GLU A 1071 1.45 12.80 38.37
CA GLU A 1071 0.09 12.31 38.60
C GLU A 1071 -0.63 12.06 37.27
N GLN A 1072 -1.30 10.91 37.16
CA GLN A 1072 -2.17 10.61 36.02
C GLN A 1072 -3.64 10.75 36.42
N PRO A 1073 -4.50 11.30 35.54
CA PRO A 1073 -5.93 11.34 35.79
C PRO A 1073 -6.52 9.92 35.89
N PRO A 1074 -7.54 9.69 36.72
CA PRO A 1074 -8.25 8.41 36.73
C PRO A 1074 -8.77 8.06 35.34
N THR A 1075 -8.55 6.81 34.93
CA THR A 1075 -8.97 6.32 33.61
C THR A 1075 -10.13 5.35 33.77
N THR A 1076 -11.22 5.61 33.05
CA THR A 1076 -12.40 4.72 33.05
C THR A 1076 -12.45 3.94 31.75
N LEU A 1077 -12.54 2.62 31.86
CA LEU A 1077 -12.53 1.67 30.74
C LEU A 1077 -13.79 0.82 30.76
N ASP A 1078 -14.29 0.49 29.58
CA ASP A 1078 -15.30 -0.54 29.41
C ASP A 1078 -14.66 -1.92 29.48
N LEU A 1079 -15.30 -2.82 30.23
CA LEU A 1079 -14.94 -4.24 30.33
C LEU A 1079 -15.98 -5.04 29.54
N VAL A 1080 -15.56 -5.53 28.37
CA VAL A 1080 -16.37 -6.32 27.45
C VAL A 1080 -16.18 -7.81 27.77
N PRO A 1081 -17.25 -8.58 28.02
CA PRO A 1081 -17.12 -10.01 28.31
C PRO A 1081 -16.44 -10.81 27.18
N VAL A 1082 -15.49 -11.67 27.55
CA VAL A 1082 -14.85 -12.64 26.63
C VAL A 1082 -15.24 -14.06 27.01
N SER A 1083 -15.15 -14.38 28.31
CA SER A 1083 -15.58 -15.66 28.89
C SER A 1083 -15.85 -15.47 30.38
N ASP A 1084 -16.18 -16.53 31.12
CA ASP A 1084 -16.50 -16.41 32.54
C ASP A 1084 -15.29 -15.86 33.34
N GLY A 1085 -15.49 -14.72 33.99
CA GLY A 1085 -14.45 -14.00 34.72
C GLY A 1085 -13.33 -13.39 33.87
N VAL A 1086 -13.44 -13.37 32.53
CA VAL A 1086 -12.43 -12.76 31.63
C VAL A 1086 -13.08 -11.68 30.78
N PHE A 1087 -12.49 -10.49 30.81
CA PHE A 1087 -12.98 -9.31 30.10
C PHE A 1087 -11.86 -8.69 29.27
N ALA A 1088 -12.23 -8.16 28.10
CA ALA A 1088 -11.36 -7.32 27.29
C ALA A 1088 -11.65 -5.84 27.59
N SER A 1089 -10.62 -5.02 27.58
CA SER A 1089 -10.72 -3.57 27.77
C SER A 1089 -9.79 -2.86 26.80
N ARG A 1090 -10.19 -1.69 26.31
CA ARG A 1090 -9.34 -0.88 25.42
C ARG A 1090 -9.39 0.58 25.83
N PRO A 1091 -8.26 1.16 26.26
CA PRO A 1091 -8.18 2.60 26.49
C PRO A 1091 -8.53 3.41 25.24
N PRO A 1092 -9.18 4.57 25.36
CA PRO A 1092 -9.37 5.47 24.23
C PRO A 1092 -8.03 5.80 23.56
N GLY A 1093 -7.96 5.61 22.24
CA GLY A 1093 -6.74 5.85 21.45
C GLY A 1093 -5.71 4.72 21.47
N ALA A 1094 -5.88 3.67 22.29
CA ALA A 1094 -5.02 2.49 22.22
C ALA A 1094 -5.32 1.68 20.94
N ALA A 1095 -4.27 1.16 20.31
CA ALA A 1095 -4.42 0.31 19.14
C ALA A 1095 -4.95 -1.09 19.52
N THR A 1096 -4.61 -1.58 20.71
CA THR A 1096 -4.82 -2.98 21.10
C THR A 1096 -5.63 -3.17 22.38
N TRP A 1097 -6.27 -4.34 22.51
CA TRP A 1097 -7.07 -4.70 23.68
C TRP A 1097 -6.20 -5.28 24.78
N GLY A 1098 -6.51 -4.96 26.03
CA GLY A 1098 -5.93 -5.54 27.22
C GLY A 1098 -6.92 -6.44 27.97
N GLN A 1099 -6.39 -7.34 28.79
CA GLN A 1099 -7.17 -8.32 29.54
C GLN A 1099 -7.41 -7.87 31.00
N ALA A 1100 -8.61 -8.14 31.50
CA ALA A 1100 -8.99 -8.02 32.90
C ALA A 1100 -9.57 -9.36 33.38
N VAL A 1101 -8.94 -10.00 34.36
CA VAL A 1101 -9.30 -11.34 34.81
C VAL A 1101 -9.72 -11.34 36.28
N PHE A 1102 -10.96 -11.73 36.56
CA PHE A 1102 -11.47 -11.92 37.90
C PHE A 1102 -11.30 -13.38 38.32
N ARG A 1103 -10.77 -13.58 39.53
CA ARG A 1103 -10.53 -14.91 40.10
C ARG A 1103 -10.84 -14.92 41.59
N THR A 1104 -11.04 -16.12 42.12
CA THR A 1104 -11.21 -16.39 43.56
C THR A 1104 -10.19 -17.44 43.97
N ASP A 1105 -9.42 -17.17 45.01
CA ASP A 1105 -8.47 -18.11 45.59
C ASP A 1105 -9.18 -19.23 46.36
N PRO A 1106 -8.50 -20.36 46.64
CA PRO A 1106 -9.08 -21.47 47.40
C PRO A 1106 -9.59 -21.10 48.80
N ASP A 1107 -9.12 -20.00 49.39
CA ASP A 1107 -9.56 -19.49 50.69
C ASP A 1107 -10.83 -18.62 50.61
N GLY A 1108 -11.38 -18.42 49.40
CA GLY A 1108 -12.57 -17.62 49.14
C GLY A 1108 -12.31 -16.12 48.93
N SER A 1109 -11.05 -15.67 49.01
CA SER A 1109 -10.71 -14.29 48.67
C SER A 1109 -10.76 -14.08 47.15
N SER A 1110 -11.29 -12.93 46.71
CA SER A 1110 -11.41 -12.60 45.28
C SER A 1110 -10.43 -11.50 44.89
N PHE A 1111 -9.91 -11.56 43.67
CA PHE A 1111 -9.01 -10.54 43.13
C PHE A 1111 -9.32 -10.24 41.66
N LEU A 1112 -8.84 -9.08 41.22
CA LEU A 1112 -8.80 -8.65 39.83
C LEU A 1112 -7.34 -8.64 39.38
N GLN A 1113 -7.01 -9.46 38.39
CA GLN A 1113 -5.77 -9.33 37.62
C GLN A 1113 -6.00 -8.28 36.54
N PHE A 1114 -5.32 -7.15 36.66
CA PHE A 1114 -5.45 -6.03 35.72
C PHE A 1114 -4.06 -5.55 35.31
N GLY A 1115 -3.76 -5.69 34.02
CA GLY A 1115 -2.37 -5.70 33.55
C GLY A 1115 -1.56 -6.81 34.26
N ALA A 1116 -0.29 -6.54 34.53
CA ALA A 1116 0.58 -7.49 35.24
C ALA A 1116 0.39 -7.50 36.78
N ARG A 1117 -0.69 -6.91 37.32
CA ARG A 1117 -0.90 -6.76 38.77
C ARG A 1117 -2.13 -7.50 39.27
N ARG A 1118 -1.95 -8.14 40.43
CA ARG A 1118 -3.03 -8.73 41.22
C ARG A 1118 -3.56 -7.68 42.20
N LEU A 1119 -4.82 -7.31 42.08
CA LEU A 1119 -5.51 -6.37 42.95
C LEU A 1119 -6.51 -7.14 43.84
N PRO A 1120 -6.21 -7.35 45.14
CA PRO A 1120 -7.16 -7.95 46.07
C PRO A 1120 -8.42 -7.09 46.21
N ARG A 1121 -9.58 -7.74 46.34
CA ARG A 1121 -10.84 -7.04 46.62
C ARG A 1121 -10.83 -6.53 48.07
N THR A 1122 -11.28 -5.31 48.26
CA THR A 1122 -11.50 -4.75 49.60
C THR A 1122 -12.75 -5.36 50.23
N SER A 1123 -12.71 -5.71 51.52
CA SER A 1123 -13.90 -6.10 52.27
C SER A 1123 -14.85 -4.91 52.40
N ALA A 1124 -16.16 -5.14 52.28
CA ALA A 1124 -17.19 -4.10 52.39
C ALA A 1124 -17.34 -3.45 53.78
N ASP A 1125 -16.41 -3.68 54.71
CA ASP A 1125 -16.41 -3.09 56.05
C ASP A 1125 -15.11 -2.29 56.28
N GLY A 1126 -15.26 -0.98 56.16
CA GLY A 1126 -14.55 0.04 56.92
C GLY A 1126 -15.59 0.93 57.59
#